data_AF-A0A1W9U9W4-F1
#
_entry.id   AF-A0A1W9U9W4-F1
#
_cell.length_a   1.000
_cell.length_b   1.000
_cell.length_c   1.000
_cell.angle_alpha   90.00
_cell.angle_beta   90.00
_cell.angle_gamma   90.00
#
_symmetry.space_group_name_H-M   'P 1'
#
loop_
_entity.id
_entity.type
_entity.pdbx_description
1 polymer ?
#
loop_
_entity_poly.entity_id
_entity_poly.type
_entity_poly.pdbx_seq_one_letter_code
_entity_poly.pdbx_strand_id
1 'polypeptide(L)'
;MNIRHILRLIITLVSALGTAGLVAWASPSPPARPRALSAALCPPLDPPGGATVTVSTEAELRNQAQNAVPGTTILVAAGTYNLQDAVWVQHDNVIIRGATGNRDDVILDGGGMLTWSHTHVIAINADDVAIADLTIRNGDEHGVSVQGSDRPTLYNLHILDSGYQLVKVNPVGDGSEGGLLACSRLEYTTTSPEDYTHDWIVRDNEWYRIRTPGNEPVPTILFWSGSSGTVVERNLLVDCYQGISFGNASHGPGDHSGGIVRNNFIYASQPHDVVIEMVHAAGWLVANNTALLLDPVSGVGHGMEARYSDSSGTFAYNLTNMDIALDRDGANGAGTGNVTDAHSNWFVDPSSADLHLVGAATAAIDRAATLAQVSDDYDATLSPAARVYLPPHCPTRAERSILGTDRRMGWGSGRLRPTLSGQPLTSTCRWCRGIKVRREVRRTSKVRRTCKGGKMNRKNMILVTIVLALAALGAMGQYLSSATHAQKPSAPAGDITPARSDDLTPTLYLPLVLMNHSPGLVQPSDLAYLGAFRLPGGDDAPPTFAYGGQAMTYRPDGDSGGGDEYPGSLFITGHDTVNYVAEISIPAPVSSTNLNALNTATMLQGFSDVRGGLFDAMNEMPRVGMEYLPAQFGQTSAKLHLAWGAHHQDEGSSTQAPSHAWCDLTLSAPNTQGAWWMGETSVERLYRVNDYIFEIPSAWADTHLRGAKLATGRYRDGGWSGMGPNIFAYGPWLDGSPPASDTILATHKLLAYSSSYAGGGDHTLDYYHDSDDWAGGAWLTAGAKSAVVFVGTKGGGDYWWYGYSSPAGDGVPCVHIPQPGEDEPRCYRSSDGSSCVDDFPTCTGYAIDSKGWWSSRFDAQIIFYNPADLAAVKNGTKESYEPQPYATLDIDERLFLSWPSDTDIDCGTGDQRKCRTGAVAYDRANGFLYVLERFSDEAKPVVHVWQVE
;
A
#
# COMPACT_ATOMS: atom_id res chain seq x y z
N MET A 1 52.83 -35.92 35.17
CA MET A 1 53.74 -34.77 34.93
C MET A 1 53.25 -33.57 35.76
N ASN A 2 54.06 -32.52 35.99
CA ASN A 2 53.83 -31.61 37.12
C ASN A 2 52.93 -30.39 36.79
N ILE A 3 51.85 -30.21 37.58
CA ILE A 3 50.81 -29.16 37.45
C ILE A 3 51.38 -27.73 37.35
N ARG A 4 52.56 -27.48 37.94
CA ARG A 4 53.24 -26.16 37.88
C ARG A 4 53.67 -25.69 36.49
N HIS A 5 53.67 -26.55 35.47
CA HIS A 5 53.89 -26.12 34.07
C HIS A 5 52.60 -25.68 33.36
N ILE A 6 51.48 -26.35 33.61
CA ILE A 6 50.19 -26.03 32.97
C ILE A 6 49.70 -24.64 33.42
N LEU A 7 49.78 -24.33 34.72
CA LEU A 7 49.43 -23.00 35.23
C LEU A 7 50.31 -21.88 34.66
N ARG A 8 51.58 -22.16 34.31
CA ARG A 8 52.47 -21.17 33.70
C ARG A 8 52.13 -20.90 32.23
N LEU A 9 51.73 -21.92 31.47
CA LEU A 9 51.31 -21.72 30.09
C LEU A 9 50.02 -20.88 30.01
N ILE A 10 49.05 -21.17 30.90
CA ILE A 10 47.78 -20.44 30.98
C ILE A 10 47.99 -18.96 31.35
N ILE A 11 48.80 -18.67 32.39
CA ILE A 11 49.03 -17.28 32.82
C ILE A 11 49.79 -16.45 31.77
N THR A 12 50.72 -17.06 31.01
CA THR A 12 51.47 -16.34 29.98
C THR A 12 50.65 -16.06 28.71
N LEU A 13 49.71 -16.93 28.31
CA LEU A 13 48.80 -16.59 27.19
C LEU A 13 47.81 -15.46 27.56
N VAL A 14 47.29 -15.47 28.80
CA VAL A 14 46.32 -14.46 29.28
C VAL A 14 46.94 -13.05 29.46
N SER A 15 48.26 -12.92 29.40
CA SER A 15 48.97 -11.64 29.56
C SER A 15 49.66 -11.10 28.29
N ALA A 16 49.47 -11.75 27.13
CA ALA A 16 50.10 -11.36 25.86
C ALA A 16 49.11 -10.82 24.79
N LEU A 17 47.80 -10.86 25.04
CA LEU A 17 46.75 -10.35 24.14
C LEU A 17 46.03 -9.10 24.66
N GLY A 18 46.55 -8.47 25.73
CA GLY A 18 45.93 -7.31 26.38
C GLY A 18 46.18 -5.95 25.72
N THR A 19 46.97 -5.88 24.63
CA THR A 19 47.30 -4.62 23.94
C THR A 19 47.39 -4.80 22.42
N ALA A 20 46.35 -5.35 21.81
CA ALA A 20 45.98 -5.05 20.42
C ALA A 20 44.64 -4.32 20.48
N GLY A 21 44.52 -3.17 19.80
CA GLY A 21 43.36 -2.30 19.98
C GLY A 21 42.06 -2.97 19.51
N LEU A 22 40.97 -2.69 20.23
CA LEU A 22 39.63 -2.90 19.66
C LEU A 22 39.49 -1.97 18.45
N VAL A 23 39.71 -2.52 17.26
CA VAL A 23 38.98 -2.05 16.08
C VAL A 23 37.54 -2.48 16.33
N ALA A 24 36.78 -1.60 16.96
CA ALA A 24 35.34 -1.68 16.86
C ALA A 24 35.03 -1.63 15.37
N TRP A 25 34.39 -2.68 14.86
CA TRP A 25 33.54 -2.51 13.71
C TRP A 25 32.41 -1.60 14.19
N ALA A 26 32.61 -0.30 14.01
CA ALA A 26 31.48 0.60 14.00
C ALA A 26 30.53 0.03 12.93
N SER A 27 29.28 -0.23 13.32
CA SER A 27 28.22 -0.33 12.33
C SER A 27 28.35 0.87 11.38
N PRO A 28 28.13 0.71 10.07
CA PRO A 28 27.97 1.87 9.21
C PRO A 28 26.95 2.77 9.92
N SER A 29 27.38 4.00 10.24
CA SER A 29 26.47 4.92 10.92
C SER A 29 25.27 5.13 10.01
N PRO A 30 24.03 5.22 10.54
CA PRO A 30 22.91 5.65 9.70
C PRO A 30 23.36 6.93 8.99
N PRO A 31 23.19 7.02 7.66
CA PRO A 31 23.81 8.07 6.85
C PRO A 31 23.57 9.42 7.52
N ALA A 32 24.66 10.15 7.79
CA ALA A 32 24.63 11.29 8.68
C ALA A 32 23.53 12.24 8.19
N ARG A 33 22.55 12.54 9.06
CA ARG A 33 21.39 13.35 8.65
C ARG A 33 21.93 14.62 7.98
N PRO A 34 21.57 14.89 6.70
CA PRO A 34 22.01 16.10 6.03
C PRO A 34 21.66 17.30 6.90
N ARG A 35 22.58 18.26 6.93
CA ARG A 35 22.52 19.39 7.86
C ARG A 35 21.27 20.22 7.58
N ALA A 36 20.25 20.04 8.41
CA ALA A 36 18.96 20.71 8.30
C ALA A 36 19.15 22.22 8.05
N LEU A 37 18.38 22.74 7.10
CA LEU A 37 18.47 24.12 6.64
C LEU A 37 18.46 25.12 7.79
N SER A 38 19.32 26.13 7.69
CA SER A 38 19.48 27.15 8.73
C SER A 38 18.16 27.89 8.98
N ALA A 39 17.81 28.08 10.25
CA ALA A 39 16.67 28.92 10.64
C ALA A 39 16.80 30.40 10.21
N ALA A 40 17.94 30.81 9.63
CA ALA A 40 18.11 32.09 8.96
C ALA A 40 17.67 32.09 7.48
N LEU A 41 17.67 30.93 6.81
CA LEU A 41 17.11 30.72 5.46
C LEU A 41 15.59 30.53 5.52
N CYS A 42 15.15 29.80 6.55
CA CYS A 42 13.77 29.41 6.78
C CYS A 42 13.23 30.03 8.07
N PRO A 43 12.91 31.34 8.08
CA PRO A 43 12.24 31.98 9.21
C PRO A 43 10.80 31.44 9.36
N PRO A 44 10.25 31.32 10.57
CA PRO A 44 8.83 30.98 10.76
C PRO A 44 7.91 32.03 10.11
N LEU A 45 6.78 31.60 9.54
CA LEU A 45 5.78 32.54 9.01
C LEU A 45 5.21 33.44 10.12
N ASP A 46 5.01 34.71 9.77
CA ASP A 46 4.55 35.78 10.67
C ASP A 46 3.28 35.38 11.46
N PRO A 47 3.09 35.84 12.72
CA PRO A 47 1.91 35.49 13.52
C PRO A 47 0.59 35.93 12.85
N PRO A 48 -0.51 35.16 12.99
CA PRO A 48 -1.79 35.46 12.33
C PRO A 48 -2.27 36.90 12.55
N GLY A 49 -2.39 37.65 11.45
CA GLY A 49 -2.82 39.06 11.46
C GLY A 49 -4.32 39.30 11.28
N GLY A 50 -5.08 38.24 10.96
CA GLY A 50 -6.50 38.29 10.60
C GLY A 50 -7.43 37.63 11.62
N ALA A 51 -8.58 37.13 11.15
CA ALA A 51 -9.42 36.26 11.97
C ALA A 51 -8.70 34.92 12.20
N THR A 52 -8.93 34.28 13.35
CA THR A 52 -8.29 32.99 13.66
C THR A 52 -9.28 32.02 14.27
N VAL A 53 -9.27 30.79 13.77
CA VAL A 53 -9.99 29.64 14.32
C VAL A 53 -8.98 28.54 14.65
N THR A 54 -9.24 27.75 15.68
CA THR A 54 -8.41 26.57 16.02
C THR A 54 -9.23 25.31 15.80
N VAL A 55 -8.63 24.31 15.15
CA VAL A 55 -9.27 23.02 14.84
C VAL A 55 -8.49 21.88 15.49
N SER A 56 -9.20 20.92 16.08
CA SER A 56 -8.64 19.83 16.89
C SER A 56 -9.02 18.44 16.40
N THR A 57 -9.84 18.37 15.35
CA THR A 57 -10.33 17.13 14.72
C THR A 57 -10.41 17.30 13.20
N GLU A 58 -10.43 16.17 12.49
CA GLU A 58 -10.50 16.13 11.03
C GLU A 58 -11.75 16.80 10.47
N ALA A 59 -12.91 16.54 11.07
CA ALA A 59 -14.17 17.14 10.65
C ALA A 59 -14.18 18.67 10.85
N GLU A 60 -13.53 19.18 11.91
CA GLU A 60 -13.34 20.62 12.10
C GLU A 60 -12.40 21.21 11.04
N LEU A 61 -11.28 20.53 10.74
CA LEU A 61 -10.32 20.98 9.72
C LEU A 61 -10.96 21.12 8.34
N ARG A 62 -11.61 20.06 7.83
CA ARG A 62 -12.31 20.11 6.53
C ARG A 62 -13.44 21.13 6.53
N ASN A 63 -14.24 21.17 7.59
CA ASN A 63 -15.35 22.14 7.67
C ASN A 63 -14.83 23.58 7.59
N GLN A 64 -13.74 23.92 8.29
CA GLN A 64 -13.17 25.25 8.21
C GLN A 64 -12.48 25.51 6.86
N ALA A 65 -11.71 24.57 6.30
CA ALA A 65 -11.09 24.75 4.98
C ALA A 65 -12.11 25.10 3.88
N GLN A 66 -13.27 24.41 3.90
CA GLN A 66 -14.32 24.58 2.91
C GLN A 66 -15.22 25.81 3.15
N ASN A 67 -15.33 26.32 4.40
CA ASN A 67 -16.35 27.32 4.78
C ASN A 67 -15.82 28.56 5.52
N ALA A 68 -14.51 28.69 5.76
CA ALA A 68 -13.93 29.83 6.46
C ALA A 68 -14.03 31.13 5.65
N VAL A 69 -14.30 32.25 6.32
CA VAL A 69 -14.39 33.57 5.66
C VAL A 69 -13.00 33.96 5.12
N PRO A 70 -12.87 34.49 3.89
CA PRO A 70 -11.61 35.00 3.34
C PRO A 70 -10.83 35.89 4.33
N GLY A 71 -9.52 35.65 4.47
CA GLY A 71 -8.68 36.28 5.49
C GLY A 71 -8.69 35.60 6.86
N THR A 72 -9.13 34.33 6.95
CA THR A 72 -9.09 33.52 8.17
C THR A 72 -7.86 32.62 8.21
N THR A 73 -7.19 32.58 9.36
CA THR A 73 -6.19 31.56 9.68
C THR A 73 -6.83 30.42 10.48
N ILE A 74 -6.71 29.21 9.94
CA ILE A 74 -7.07 27.93 10.56
C ILE A 74 -5.80 27.39 11.21
N LEU A 75 -5.71 27.48 12.54
CA LEU A 75 -4.64 26.89 13.32
C LEU A 75 -5.00 25.44 13.65
N VAL A 76 -4.22 24.51 13.11
CA VAL A 76 -4.37 23.07 13.35
C VAL A 76 -3.62 22.71 14.63
N ALA A 77 -4.30 22.11 15.60
CA ALA A 77 -3.69 21.63 16.83
C ALA A 77 -2.81 20.39 16.58
N ALA A 78 -1.83 20.15 17.45
CA ALA A 78 -0.97 18.97 17.35
C ALA A 78 -1.78 17.66 17.44
N GLY A 79 -1.57 16.75 16.49
CA GLY A 79 -2.29 15.48 16.37
C GLY A 79 -2.14 14.84 14.98
N THR A 80 -2.66 13.61 14.85
CA THR A 80 -2.80 12.92 13.57
C THR A 80 -4.26 12.96 13.12
N TYR A 81 -4.47 13.37 11.87
CA TYR A 81 -5.76 13.64 11.25
C TYR A 81 -5.95 12.68 10.09
N ASN A 82 -6.52 11.51 10.37
CA ASN A 82 -6.85 10.49 9.36
C ASN A 82 -8.01 11.01 8.50
N LEU A 83 -7.73 11.36 7.25
CA LEU A 83 -8.70 12.03 6.39
C LEU A 83 -9.86 11.11 5.95
N GLN A 84 -11.02 11.73 5.78
CA GLN A 84 -12.29 11.11 5.36
C GLN A 84 -12.93 11.90 4.18
N ASP A 85 -12.18 12.85 3.61
CA ASP A 85 -12.32 13.55 2.32
C ASP A 85 -11.05 14.41 2.15
N ALA A 86 -10.82 14.98 0.97
CA ALA A 86 -9.79 15.99 0.77
C ALA A 86 -10.05 17.25 1.62
N VAL A 87 -8.97 17.94 2.03
CA VAL A 87 -9.06 19.26 2.65
C VAL A 87 -9.26 20.30 1.55
N TRP A 88 -10.52 20.47 1.13
CA TRP A 88 -10.95 21.42 0.09
C TRP A 88 -10.90 22.88 0.59
N VAL A 89 -9.96 23.68 0.09
CA VAL A 89 -9.89 25.13 0.31
C VAL A 89 -10.60 25.85 -0.84
N GLN A 90 -11.78 26.43 -0.54
CA GLN A 90 -12.71 26.98 -1.55
C GLN A 90 -12.78 28.52 -1.57
N HIS A 91 -11.99 29.20 -0.73
CA HIS A 91 -12.12 30.63 -0.45
C HIS A 91 -10.76 31.33 -0.34
N ASP A 92 -10.65 32.52 -0.93
CA ASP A 92 -9.39 33.26 -1.10
C ASP A 92 -8.76 33.67 0.24
N ASN A 93 -7.44 33.82 0.29
CA ASN A 93 -6.71 34.33 1.46
C ASN A 93 -7.02 33.54 2.74
N VAL A 94 -7.17 32.21 2.62
CA VAL A 94 -7.29 31.28 3.75
C VAL A 94 -5.92 30.70 4.05
N ILE A 95 -5.54 30.70 5.33
CA ILE A 95 -4.25 30.18 5.80
C ILE A 95 -4.52 28.94 6.67
N ILE A 96 -4.07 27.75 6.27
CA ILE A 96 -4.07 26.55 7.11
C ILE A 96 -2.64 26.34 7.61
N ARG A 97 -2.43 26.34 8.93
CA ARG A 97 -1.09 26.04 9.49
C ARG A 97 -1.11 25.35 10.84
N GLY A 98 -0.07 24.57 11.12
CA GLY A 98 0.16 24.00 12.46
C GLY A 98 0.33 25.09 13.53
N ALA A 99 -0.30 24.90 14.69
CA ALA A 99 -0.38 25.91 15.75
C ALA A 99 0.96 26.23 16.45
N THR A 100 1.99 25.42 16.24
CA THR A 100 3.29 25.48 16.91
C THR A 100 4.41 26.04 16.02
N GLY A 101 4.26 25.98 14.69
CA GLY A 101 5.35 26.15 13.72
C GLY A 101 6.22 24.90 13.51
N ASN A 102 5.89 23.77 14.14
CA ASN A 102 6.62 22.51 14.03
C ASN A 102 5.81 21.47 13.24
N ARG A 103 6.19 21.25 11.99
CA ARG A 103 5.48 20.38 11.04
C ARG A 103 5.34 18.93 11.50
N ASP A 104 6.26 18.46 12.34
CA ASP A 104 6.29 17.10 12.87
C ASP A 104 5.14 16.83 13.88
N ASP A 105 4.44 17.86 14.39
CA ASP A 105 3.35 17.69 15.36
C ASP A 105 1.91 17.75 14.79
N VAL A 106 1.74 18.18 13.54
CA VAL A 106 0.47 18.07 12.81
C VAL A 106 0.66 17.13 11.62
N ILE A 107 -0.02 15.98 11.62
CA ILE A 107 0.06 15.00 10.54
C ILE A 107 -1.31 14.84 9.90
N LEU A 108 -1.44 15.19 8.62
CA LEU A 108 -2.58 14.81 7.78
C LEU A 108 -2.25 13.47 7.12
N ASP A 109 -3.11 12.48 7.31
CA ASP A 109 -2.90 11.11 6.83
C ASP A 109 -3.98 10.78 5.80
N GLY A 110 -3.58 10.62 4.53
CA GLY A 110 -4.48 10.39 3.40
C GLY A 110 -5.05 8.97 3.32
N GLY A 111 -4.56 8.03 4.13
CA GLY A 111 -5.05 6.65 4.20
C GLY A 111 -4.29 5.63 3.33
N GLY A 112 -3.59 6.06 2.28
CA GLY A 112 -2.72 5.22 1.45
C GLY A 112 -2.60 5.71 0.02
N MET A 113 -1.41 5.58 -0.57
CA MET A 113 -1.15 5.82 -2.00
C MET A 113 -2.00 4.92 -2.89
N LEU A 114 -2.58 5.46 -3.97
CA LEU A 114 -3.33 4.71 -4.98
C LEU A 114 -4.46 3.82 -4.39
N THR A 115 -5.12 4.32 -3.35
CA THR A 115 -6.28 3.68 -2.70
C THR A 115 -7.61 4.05 -3.37
N TRP A 116 -7.61 5.05 -4.25
CA TRP A 116 -8.80 5.64 -4.89
C TRP A 116 -9.88 6.09 -3.91
N SER A 117 -9.44 6.44 -2.69
CA SER A 117 -10.30 6.93 -1.61
C SER A 117 -10.60 8.42 -1.76
N HIS A 118 -9.60 9.26 -2.01
CA HIS A 118 -9.73 10.72 -2.06
C HIS A 118 -8.63 11.36 -2.92
N THR A 119 -8.99 11.95 -4.06
CA THR A 119 -8.07 12.49 -5.07
C THR A 119 -6.86 13.27 -4.49
N HIS A 120 -7.07 14.15 -3.49
CA HIS A 120 -6.00 14.99 -2.93
C HIS A 120 -6.05 14.99 -1.40
N VAL A 121 -4.91 15.06 -0.70
CA VAL A 121 -4.92 15.33 0.76
C VAL A 121 -5.35 16.78 1.02
N ILE A 122 -4.81 17.73 0.26
CA ILE A 122 -5.25 19.13 0.25
C ILE A 122 -5.54 19.57 -1.19
N ALA A 123 -6.70 20.18 -1.41
CA ALA A 123 -7.13 20.71 -2.70
C ALA A 123 -7.35 22.23 -2.60
N ILE A 124 -6.61 23.01 -3.38
CA ILE A 124 -6.66 24.48 -3.38
C ILE A 124 -7.39 24.95 -4.64
N ASN A 125 -8.57 25.54 -4.44
CA ASN A 125 -9.46 26.04 -5.50
C ASN A 125 -9.63 27.58 -5.46
N ALA A 126 -8.72 28.28 -4.78
CA ALA A 126 -8.86 29.71 -4.47
C ALA A 126 -7.50 30.41 -4.29
N ASP A 127 -7.51 31.73 -4.48
CA ASP A 127 -6.32 32.58 -4.55
C ASP A 127 -5.70 32.90 -3.19
N ASP A 128 -4.40 33.24 -3.17
CA ASP A 128 -3.67 33.72 -1.98
C ASP A 128 -3.72 32.75 -0.76
N VAL A 129 -3.96 31.46 -1.02
CA VAL A 129 -4.05 30.40 0.01
C VAL A 129 -2.65 30.01 0.51
N ALA A 130 -2.50 29.85 1.82
CA ALA A 130 -1.26 29.37 2.42
C ALA A 130 -1.48 28.07 3.21
N ILE A 131 -0.65 27.06 2.95
CA ILE A 131 -0.57 25.79 3.69
C ILE A 131 0.82 25.72 4.32
N ALA A 132 0.90 25.59 5.65
CA ALA A 132 2.19 25.64 6.32
C ALA A 132 2.32 24.81 7.61
N ASP A 133 3.55 24.60 8.04
CA ASP A 133 3.90 24.07 9.37
C ASP A 133 3.20 22.73 9.69
N LEU A 134 3.09 21.82 8.72
CA LEU A 134 2.41 20.52 8.87
C LEU A 134 3.02 19.41 8.00
N THR A 135 2.77 18.16 8.39
CA THR A 135 3.12 16.94 7.65
C THR A 135 1.90 16.43 6.87
N ILE A 136 2.14 15.94 5.66
CA ILE A 136 1.19 15.23 4.80
C ILE A 136 1.80 13.87 4.50
N ARG A 137 1.07 12.78 4.72
CA ARG A 137 1.52 11.43 4.38
C ARG A 137 0.42 10.57 3.77
N ASN A 138 0.83 9.49 3.08
CA ASN A 138 -0.06 8.46 2.56
C ASN A 138 -1.15 9.05 1.63
N GLY A 139 -0.77 10.02 0.80
CA GLY A 139 -1.72 10.72 -0.06
C GLY A 139 -2.17 9.84 -1.22
N ASP A 140 -3.47 9.73 -1.44
CA ASP A 140 -4.01 8.80 -2.44
C ASP A 140 -3.55 9.12 -3.88
N GLU A 141 -3.95 10.26 -4.46
CA GLU A 141 -3.24 10.77 -5.65
C GLU A 141 -2.19 11.83 -5.28
N HIS A 142 -2.56 12.96 -4.65
CA HIS A 142 -1.64 14.10 -4.49
C HIS A 142 -1.56 14.62 -3.05
N GLY A 143 -0.36 15.00 -2.60
CA GLY A 143 -0.16 15.66 -1.30
C GLY A 143 -0.82 17.03 -1.24
N VAL A 144 -0.45 17.94 -2.15
CA VAL A 144 -1.17 19.20 -2.38
C VAL A 144 -1.49 19.37 -3.86
N SER A 145 -2.73 19.73 -4.18
CA SER A 145 -3.21 19.91 -5.55
C SER A 145 -3.84 21.29 -5.73
N VAL A 146 -3.22 22.12 -6.55
CA VAL A 146 -3.73 23.47 -6.89
C VAL A 146 -4.54 23.40 -8.18
N GLN A 147 -5.72 24.02 -8.21
CA GLN A 147 -6.68 23.96 -9.32
C GLN A 147 -6.70 25.30 -10.09
N GLY A 148 -5.56 25.68 -10.66
CA GLY A 148 -5.40 26.94 -11.40
C GLY A 148 -5.73 28.17 -10.56
N SER A 149 -5.07 28.29 -9.40
CA SER A 149 -5.29 29.37 -8.43
C SER A 149 -3.98 30.10 -8.15
N ASP A 150 -4.03 31.40 -7.98
CA ASP A 150 -2.84 32.24 -7.94
C ASP A 150 -2.23 32.38 -6.54
N ARG A 151 -0.92 32.66 -6.53
CA ARG A 151 -0.13 33.02 -5.34
C ARG A 151 -0.21 32.02 -4.16
N PRO A 152 -0.36 30.69 -4.38
CA PRO A 152 -0.39 29.74 -3.28
C PRO A 152 0.97 29.68 -2.57
N THR A 153 0.96 29.57 -1.24
CA THR A 153 2.18 29.47 -0.42
C THR A 153 2.22 28.14 0.31
N LEU A 154 3.14 27.25 -0.09
CA LEU A 154 3.41 25.97 0.54
C LEU A 154 4.74 26.08 1.31
N TYR A 155 4.67 26.06 2.64
CA TYR A 155 5.82 26.47 3.47
C TYR A 155 6.07 25.58 4.69
N ASN A 156 7.32 25.16 4.90
CA ASN A 156 7.69 24.32 6.05
C ASN A 156 6.81 23.05 6.15
N LEU A 157 6.55 22.41 5.00
CA LEU A 157 5.81 21.15 4.92
C LEU A 157 6.76 19.96 5.02
N HIS A 158 6.24 18.82 5.46
CA HIS A 158 6.84 17.51 5.17
C HIS A 158 5.82 16.70 4.39
N ILE A 159 6.03 16.50 3.10
CA ILE A 159 5.17 15.67 2.26
C ILE A 159 5.92 14.37 1.98
N LEU A 160 5.33 13.24 2.37
CA LEU A 160 5.88 11.92 2.10
C LEU A 160 4.82 10.99 1.50
N ASP A 161 5.22 10.15 0.55
CA ASP A 161 4.42 9.04 0.01
C ASP A 161 3.01 9.44 -0.47
N SER A 162 2.90 9.95 -1.71
CA SER A 162 1.62 10.13 -2.43
C SER A 162 1.56 9.39 -3.76
N GLY A 163 0.39 8.87 -4.18
CA GLY A 163 0.28 7.97 -5.34
C GLY A 163 0.68 8.57 -6.69
N TYR A 164 0.75 9.89 -6.78
CA TYR A 164 1.40 10.68 -7.82
C TYR A 164 2.01 11.93 -7.12
N GLN A 165 2.39 12.97 -7.88
CA GLN A 165 2.72 14.34 -7.45
C GLN A 165 2.58 14.66 -5.94
N LEU A 166 3.70 14.78 -5.21
CA LEU A 166 3.73 15.31 -3.83
C LEU A 166 3.14 16.74 -3.79
N VAL A 167 3.39 17.55 -4.83
CA VAL A 167 2.71 18.81 -5.13
C VAL A 167 2.37 18.86 -6.62
N LYS A 168 1.10 19.15 -6.96
CA LYS A 168 0.61 19.34 -8.33
C LYS A 168 -0.02 20.71 -8.51
N VAL A 169 0.13 21.27 -9.70
CA VAL A 169 -0.62 22.45 -10.14
C VAL A 169 -1.25 22.13 -11.47
N ASN A 170 -2.58 22.02 -11.47
CA ASN A 170 -3.35 21.66 -12.66
C ASN A 170 -3.52 22.91 -13.54
N PRO A 171 -3.35 22.81 -14.88
CA PRO A 171 -3.48 23.93 -15.82
C PRO A 171 -4.97 24.26 -16.08
N VAL A 172 -5.67 24.64 -15.02
CA VAL A 172 -7.06 25.11 -15.04
C VAL A 172 -7.05 26.62 -15.30
N GLY A 173 -7.98 27.11 -16.11
CA GLY A 173 -8.07 28.55 -16.43
C GLY A 173 -6.90 29.02 -17.30
N ASP A 174 -6.19 30.05 -16.84
CA ASP A 174 -4.95 30.60 -17.39
C ASP A 174 -3.68 29.96 -16.79
N GLY A 175 -3.80 29.21 -15.69
CA GLY A 175 -2.67 28.60 -14.98
C GLY A 175 -2.68 28.96 -13.48
N SER A 176 -1.49 29.17 -12.91
CA SER A 176 -1.29 29.59 -11.52
C SER A 176 -0.05 30.47 -11.46
N GLU A 177 -0.22 31.78 -11.24
CA GLU A 177 0.88 32.73 -11.22
C GLU A 177 1.46 32.93 -9.82
N GLY A 178 2.79 32.90 -9.70
CA GLY A 178 3.51 33.43 -8.53
C GLY A 178 3.40 32.58 -7.26
N GLY A 179 3.17 31.28 -7.39
CA GLY A 179 3.20 30.36 -6.25
C GLY A 179 4.61 30.15 -5.66
N LEU A 180 4.64 29.73 -4.40
CA LEU A 180 5.86 29.53 -3.61
C LEU A 180 5.84 28.15 -2.95
N LEU A 181 6.83 27.32 -3.24
CA LEU A 181 7.15 26.12 -2.46
C LEU A 181 8.50 26.32 -1.78
N ALA A 182 8.52 26.42 -0.44
CA ALA A 182 9.77 26.67 0.28
C ALA A 182 9.89 26.01 1.66
N CYS A 183 11.14 25.83 2.11
CA CYS A 183 11.51 25.33 3.44
C CYS A 183 10.95 23.95 3.78
N SER A 184 10.53 23.21 2.76
CA SER A 184 9.78 21.97 2.89
C SER A 184 10.65 20.75 2.59
N ARG A 185 10.23 19.59 3.08
CA ARG A 185 10.84 18.29 2.83
C ARG A 185 9.87 17.45 2.02
N LEU A 186 10.31 16.93 0.88
CA LEU A 186 9.49 16.15 -0.06
C LEU A 186 10.22 14.83 -0.35
N GLU A 187 9.63 13.69 -0.01
CA GLU A 187 10.30 12.40 -0.20
C GLU A 187 9.35 11.24 -0.47
N TYR A 188 9.89 10.16 -1.04
CA TYR A 188 9.27 8.84 -1.01
C TYR A 188 10.04 7.90 -0.09
N THR A 189 9.33 7.00 0.58
CA THR A 189 9.92 5.82 1.19
C THR A 189 10.54 4.92 0.11
N THR A 190 9.93 4.86 -1.08
CA THR A 190 10.47 4.14 -2.27
C THR A 190 10.47 4.99 -3.56
N THR A 191 9.30 5.22 -4.20
CA THR A 191 9.18 5.69 -5.59
C THR A 191 7.91 6.52 -5.89
N SER A 192 8.05 7.54 -6.76
CA SER A 192 7.07 8.53 -7.26
C SER A 192 6.43 8.16 -8.61
N PRO A 193 5.09 8.25 -8.78
CA PRO A 193 4.44 7.95 -10.07
C PRO A 193 3.95 9.11 -11.00
N GLU A 194 4.63 10.28 -11.14
CA GLU A 194 4.49 11.40 -12.16
C GLU A 194 4.21 12.83 -11.61
N ASP A 195 4.23 13.88 -12.49
CA ASP A 195 4.54 15.33 -12.22
C ASP A 195 3.43 16.38 -12.63
N TYR A 196 3.72 17.72 -12.63
CA TYR A 196 3.17 18.86 -13.48
C TYR A 196 2.97 20.23 -12.74
N THR A 197 3.58 21.36 -13.19
CA THR A 197 3.27 22.77 -12.74
C THR A 197 3.65 23.92 -13.73
N HIS A 198 3.37 25.21 -13.39
CA HIS A 198 3.73 26.48 -14.10
C HIS A 198 4.22 27.61 -13.14
N ASP A 199 5.05 28.55 -13.63
CA ASP A 199 5.29 29.94 -13.11
C ASP A 199 5.49 30.18 -11.58
N TRP A 200 6.27 29.33 -10.90
CA TRP A 200 6.52 29.41 -9.44
C TRP A 200 7.96 29.73 -9.03
N ILE A 201 8.13 30.03 -7.74
CA ILE A 201 9.41 29.99 -7.01
C ILE A 201 9.47 28.71 -6.16
N VAL A 202 10.43 27.83 -6.45
CA VAL A 202 10.71 26.61 -5.68
C VAL A 202 12.08 26.77 -5.03
N ARG A 203 12.12 27.04 -3.72
CA ARG A 203 13.37 27.42 -3.04
C ARG A 203 13.60 26.79 -1.67
N ASP A 204 14.86 26.53 -1.34
CA ASP A 204 15.26 26.10 0.01
C ASP A 204 14.49 24.85 0.49
N ASN A 205 14.28 23.86 -0.39
CA ASN A 205 13.61 22.59 -0.06
C ASN A 205 14.59 21.40 -0.12
N GLU A 206 14.26 20.33 0.60
CA GLU A 206 14.97 19.05 0.54
C GLU A 206 14.11 17.98 -0.18
N TRP A 207 14.67 17.34 -1.21
CA TRP A 207 14.01 16.33 -2.03
C TRP A 207 14.78 15.00 -1.95
N TYR A 208 14.10 13.89 -1.64
CA TYR A 208 14.74 12.57 -1.52
C TYR A 208 14.01 11.48 -2.29
N ARG A 209 14.75 10.69 -3.07
CA ARG A 209 14.28 9.45 -3.72
C ARG A 209 13.05 9.63 -4.60
N ILE A 210 12.94 10.77 -5.29
CA ILE A 210 11.91 10.97 -6.32
C ILE A 210 12.33 10.19 -7.58
N ARG A 211 11.76 8.99 -7.77
CA ARG A 211 12.15 7.98 -8.77
C ARG A 211 10.92 7.17 -9.15
N THR A 212 10.71 6.75 -10.40
CA THR A 212 9.57 5.87 -10.74
C THR A 212 9.81 4.40 -10.41
N PRO A 213 8.75 3.59 -10.26
CA PRO A 213 8.85 2.13 -10.41
C PRO A 213 9.53 1.77 -11.73
N GLY A 214 10.51 0.88 -11.71
CA GLY A 214 11.33 0.54 -12.88
C GLY A 214 12.47 1.52 -13.21
N ASN A 215 12.42 2.76 -12.72
CA ASN A 215 13.35 3.87 -13.05
C ASN A 215 13.22 4.36 -14.52
N GLU A 216 12.02 4.73 -14.93
CA GLU A 216 11.78 5.57 -16.12
C GLU A 216 12.00 7.07 -15.81
N PRO A 217 12.54 7.88 -16.74
CA PRO A 217 12.87 9.30 -16.49
C PRO A 217 11.63 10.17 -16.24
N VAL A 218 11.55 10.75 -15.03
CA VAL A 218 10.47 11.62 -14.53
C VAL A 218 11.11 12.71 -13.64
N PRO A 219 11.07 14.01 -14.02
CA PRO A 219 11.78 15.07 -13.29
C PRO A 219 11.17 15.44 -11.93
N THR A 220 11.99 15.33 -10.87
CA THR A 220 11.70 15.81 -9.50
C THR A 220 11.07 17.20 -9.44
N ILE A 221 11.47 18.10 -10.34
CA ILE A 221 10.92 19.45 -10.48
C ILE A 221 10.65 19.72 -11.97
N LEU A 222 9.40 19.51 -12.41
CA LEU A 222 8.95 19.74 -13.79
C LEU A 222 8.07 21.01 -13.93
N PHE A 223 8.47 21.89 -14.85
CA PHE A 223 7.69 23.05 -15.30
C PHE A 223 7.57 23.02 -16.83
N TRP A 224 6.36 22.92 -17.37
CA TRP A 224 6.10 22.59 -18.78
C TRP A 224 4.77 23.17 -19.28
N SER A 225 4.21 22.65 -20.38
CA SER A 225 2.88 22.99 -20.91
C SER A 225 2.67 24.48 -21.26
N GLY A 226 3.74 25.21 -21.58
CA GLY A 226 3.70 26.66 -21.82
C GLY A 226 4.08 27.50 -20.59
N SER A 227 4.79 26.91 -19.63
CA SER A 227 5.35 27.59 -18.46
C SER A 227 6.23 28.78 -18.82
N SER A 228 6.30 29.77 -17.93
CA SER A 228 7.34 30.80 -17.99
C SER A 228 7.96 31.06 -16.61
N GLY A 229 8.86 32.05 -16.55
CA GLY A 229 9.21 32.81 -15.33
C GLY A 229 9.94 32.07 -14.19
N THR A 230 9.93 30.75 -14.19
CA THR A 230 10.17 29.87 -13.03
C THR A 230 11.53 30.09 -12.38
N VAL A 231 11.59 30.11 -11.03
CA VAL A 231 12.86 30.15 -10.29
C VAL A 231 12.99 28.91 -9.40
N VAL A 232 13.99 28.08 -9.66
CA VAL A 232 14.33 26.90 -8.86
C VAL A 232 15.68 27.14 -8.20
N GLU A 233 15.73 27.37 -6.88
CA GLU A 233 16.97 27.80 -6.22
C GLU A 233 17.26 27.22 -4.82
N ARG A 234 18.55 27.00 -4.50
CA ARG A 234 19.01 26.52 -3.18
C ARG A 234 18.29 25.26 -2.67
N ASN A 235 17.75 24.44 -3.57
CA ASN A 235 17.17 23.14 -3.22
C ASN A 235 18.28 22.08 -3.13
N LEU A 236 18.05 21.07 -2.29
CA LEU A 236 18.86 19.86 -2.19
C LEU A 236 18.08 18.69 -2.80
N LEU A 237 18.63 18.02 -3.82
CA LEU A 237 18.07 16.80 -4.42
C LEU A 237 19.01 15.62 -4.14
N VAL A 238 18.47 14.52 -3.59
CA VAL A 238 19.24 13.34 -3.15
C VAL A 238 18.64 12.04 -3.68
N ASP A 239 19.44 11.29 -4.45
CA ASP A 239 19.09 10.00 -5.07
C ASP A 239 17.80 10.02 -5.91
N CYS A 240 17.37 11.19 -6.36
CA CYS A 240 16.27 11.33 -7.31
C CYS A 240 16.71 10.89 -8.70
N TYR A 241 15.81 10.27 -9.47
CA TYR A 241 16.18 9.60 -10.73
C TYR A 241 16.43 10.58 -11.88
N GLN A 242 15.56 11.59 -12.01
CA GLN A 242 15.77 12.76 -12.86
C GLN A 242 15.49 14.01 -12.01
N GLY A 243 16.29 15.07 -12.21
CA GLY A 243 16.29 16.24 -11.32
C GLY A 243 15.31 17.33 -11.74
N ILE A 244 15.82 18.41 -12.35
CA ILE A 244 15.06 19.61 -12.67
C ILE A 244 14.86 19.67 -14.19
N SER A 245 13.63 19.80 -14.68
CA SER A 245 13.36 19.96 -16.11
C SER A 245 12.47 21.16 -16.41
N PHE A 246 12.89 21.95 -17.39
CA PHE A 246 12.06 23.00 -18.01
C PHE A 246 11.61 22.52 -19.39
N GLY A 247 10.29 22.48 -19.57
CA GLY A 247 9.54 21.82 -20.63
C GLY A 247 9.52 20.29 -20.48
N ASN A 248 8.86 19.60 -21.40
CA ASN A 248 8.75 18.13 -21.40
C ASN A 248 9.03 17.55 -22.80
N ALA A 249 9.86 16.50 -22.86
CA ALA A 249 10.26 15.85 -24.12
C ALA A 249 9.12 15.14 -24.89
N SER A 250 7.97 14.92 -24.23
CA SER A 250 6.75 14.40 -24.87
C SER A 250 5.93 15.45 -25.62
N HIS A 251 6.29 16.74 -25.48
CA HIS A 251 5.49 17.88 -25.93
C HIS A 251 6.05 18.52 -27.22
N GLY A 252 6.02 19.84 -27.35
CA GLY A 252 6.47 20.53 -28.57
C GLY A 252 6.82 22.01 -28.37
N PRO A 253 7.25 22.72 -29.42
CA PRO A 253 8.00 23.96 -29.27
C PRO A 253 7.29 25.10 -28.53
N GLY A 254 8.00 25.67 -27.55
CA GLY A 254 7.50 26.74 -26.67
C GLY A 254 6.89 26.23 -25.35
N ASP A 255 7.32 25.06 -24.88
CA ASP A 255 6.78 24.39 -23.70
C ASP A 255 7.26 25.02 -22.38
N HIS A 256 8.40 25.72 -22.39
CA HIS A 256 8.84 26.61 -21.32
C HIS A 256 9.54 27.87 -21.88
N SER A 257 9.42 29.01 -21.19
CA SER A 257 10.10 30.26 -21.56
C SER A 257 10.69 31.06 -20.40
N GLY A 258 11.96 31.44 -20.53
CA GLY A 258 12.70 32.16 -19.50
C GLY A 258 13.07 31.27 -18.31
N GLY A 259 12.95 31.80 -17.10
CA GLY A 259 13.26 31.09 -15.86
C GLY A 259 14.75 30.96 -15.52
N ILE A 260 15.03 30.55 -14.27
CA ILE A 260 16.36 30.43 -13.68
C ILE A 260 16.42 29.18 -12.80
N VAL A 261 17.41 28.30 -13.02
CA VAL A 261 17.77 27.21 -12.11
C VAL A 261 19.13 27.56 -11.49
N ARG A 262 19.19 27.95 -10.22
CA ARG A 262 20.44 28.46 -9.60
C ARG A 262 20.78 27.94 -8.21
N ASN A 263 22.07 27.79 -7.93
CA ASN A 263 22.59 27.43 -6.60
C ASN A 263 21.98 26.14 -5.99
N ASN A 264 21.44 25.20 -6.77
CA ASN A 264 20.91 23.94 -6.23
C ASN A 264 22.04 22.93 -6.01
N PHE A 265 21.90 22.07 -5.00
CA PHE A 265 22.78 20.92 -4.74
C PHE A 265 22.08 19.63 -5.20
N ILE A 266 22.77 18.81 -5.98
CA ILE A 266 22.25 17.54 -6.51
C ILE A 266 23.26 16.42 -6.25
N TYR A 267 22.85 15.40 -5.50
CA TYR A 267 23.67 14.23 -5.21
C TYR A 267 22.94 12.96 -5.66
N ALA A 268 23.55 12.20 -6.57
CA ALA A 268 23.02 10.94 -7.06
C ALA A 268 24.06 9.82 -6.85
N SER A 269 23.79 8.96 -5.86
CA SER A 269 24.59 7.77 -5.52
C SER A 269 23.96 6.46 -5.97
N GLN A 270 22.69 6.52 -6.36
CA GLN A 270 21.89 5.46 -6.99
C GLN A 270 21.73 5.74 -8.49
N PRO A 271 21.27 4.77 -9.31
CA PRO A 271 21.06 4.94 -10.74
C PRO A 271 20.31 6.24 -11.06
N HIS A 272 20.73 7.00 -12.08
CA HIS A 272 20.08 8.26 -12.47
C HIS A 272 20.22 8.57 -13.97
N ASP A 273 19.32 9.40 -14.49
CA ASP A 273 19.40 10.03 -15.82
C ASP A 273 19.97 11.47 -15.70
N VAL A 274 19.78 12.32 -16.72
CA VAL A 274 20.23 13.71 -16.76
C VAL A 274 19.55 14.54 -15.65
N VAL A 275 20.32 15.13 -14.74
CA VAL A 275 19.76 15.80 -13.54
C VAL A 275 19.33 17.25 -13.74
N ILE A 276 19.72 17.90 -14.85
CA ILE A 276 19.09 19.15 -15.30
C ILE A 276 18.85 19.09 -16.81
N GLU A 277 17.59 19.05 -17.23
CA GLU A 277 17.17 18.96 -18.65
C GLU A 277 16.45 20.24 -19.08
N MET A 278 16.71 20.71 -20.30
CA MET A 278 16.08 21.89 -20.90
C MET A 278 15.52 21.51 -22.28
N VAL A 279 14.24 21.15 -22.33
CA VAL A 279 13.54 20.56 -23.50
C VAL A 279 12.40 21.45 -23.95
N HIS A 280 12.30 21.73 -25.25
CA HIS A 280 11.35 22.71 -25.81
C HIS A 280 11.32 24.09 -25.08
N ALA A 281 12.46 24.47 -24.48
CA ALA A 281 12.57 25.55 -23.50
C ALA A 281 13.50 26.68 -23.99
N ALA A 282 13.03 27.93 -23.96
CA ALA A 282 13.76 29.06 -24.56
C ALA A 282 13.94 30.28 -23.61
N GLY A 283 15.18 30.74 -23.45
CA GLY A 283 15.54 31.93 -22.67
C GLY A 283 16.00 31.67 -21.23
N TRP A 284 16.18 30.42 -20.84
CA TRP A 284 16.56 29.99 -19.48
C TRP A 284 18.02 30.26 -19.13
N LEU A 285 18.29 30.31 -17.82
CA LEU A 285 19.62 30.36 -17.22
C LEU A 285 19.78 29.25 -16.16
N VAL A 286 20.66 28.29 -16.41
CA VAL A 286 21.07 27.29 -15.40
C VAL A 286 22.44 27.73 -14.87
N ALA A 287 22.53 28.19 -13.61
CA ALA A 287 23.76 28.82 -13.11
C ALA A 287 24.18 28.42 -11.69
N ASN A 288 25.48 28.25 -11.46
CA ASN A 288 26.07 27.98 -10.14
C ASN A 288 25.52 26.72 -9.40
N ASN A 289 24.81 25.82 -10.09
CA ASN A 289 24.37 24.56 -9.47
C ASN A 289 25.56 23.62 -9.25
N THR A 290 25.51 22.83 -8.19
CA THR A 290 26.56 21.85 -7.85
C THR A 290 25.97 20.45 -7.86
N ALA A 291 26.48 19.60 -8.75
CA ALA A 291 26.05 18.21 -8.91
C ALA A 291 27.22 17.24 -8.65
N LEU A 292 26.92 16.11 -8.02
CA LEU A 292 27.83 14.97 -7.89
C LEU A 292 27.06 13.67 -8.20
N LEU A 293 27.45 13.03 -9.28
CA LEU A 293 26.68 12.05 -10.05
C LEU A 293 27.52 10.78 -10.21
N LEU A 294 27.19 9.73 -9.46
CA LEU A 294 28.08 8.59 -9.23
C LEU A 294 27.68 7.32 -9.99
N ASP A 295 26.41 7.21 -10.43
CA ASP A 295 25.86 6.02 -11.06
C ASP A 295 24.90 6.38 -12.24
N PRO A 296 25.41 6.98 -13.33
CA PRO A 296 24.59 7.32 -14.49
C PRO A 296 24.18 6.07 -15.27
N VAL A 297 22.91 5.98 -15.68
CA VAL A 297 22.41 4.81 -16.40
C VAL A 297 23.07 4.61 -17.78
N SER A 298 23.12 3.36 -18.22
CA SER A 298 23.88 2.90 -19.40
C SER A 298 23.50 3.62 -20.71
N GLY A 299 24.21 4.70 -21.03
CA GLY A 299 24.02 5.50 -22.24
C GLY A 299 24.05 7.01 -21.97
N VAL A 300 23.88 7.42 -20.71
CA VAL A 300 23.93 8.82 -20.26
C VAL A 300 25.39 9.23 -20.07
N GLY A 301 25.92 10.04 -20.99
CA GLY A 301 27.30 10.54 -20.94
C GLY A 301 27.47 11.89 -20.24
N HIS A 302 26.36 12.57 -19.92
CA HIS A 302 26.31 13.97 -19.51
C HIS A 302 25.30 14.15 -18.38
N GLY A 303 25.60 15.04 -17.43
CA GLY A 303 24.78 15.27 -16.23
C GLY A 303 23.73 16.37 -16.40
N MET A 304 23.87 17.22 -17.42
CA MET A 304 22.92 18.30 -17.74
C MET A 304 22.80 18.46 -19.26
N GLU A 305 21.65 18.92 -19.77
CA GLU A 305 21.49 19.14 -21.21
C GLU A 305 20.51 20.25 -21.64
N ALA A 306 20.72 20.74 -22.87
CA ALA A 306 19.69 21.37 -23.70
C ALA A 306 19.37 20.47 -24.89
N ARG A 307 18.08 20.29 -25.19
CA ARG A 307 17.60 19.34 -26.21
C ARG A 307 16.47 19.89 -27.06
N TYR A 308 16.46 19.49 -28.34
CA TYR A 308 15.58 19.93 -29.43
C TYR A 308 15.87 21.35 -29.96
N SER A 309 15.68 21.52 -31.27
CA SER A 309 16.18 22.68 -32.03
C SER A 309 15.63 24.05 -31.66
N ASP A 310 14.48 24.08 -31.00
CA ASP A 310 13.82 25.28 -30.48
C ASP A 310 14.30 25.67 -29.07
N SER A 311 14.96 24.75 -28.34
CA SER A 311 15.55 25.03 -27.04
C SER A 311 16.78 25.94 -27.16
N SER A 312 16.85 26.95 -26.30
CA SER A 312 17.98 27.90 -26.26
C SER A 312 18.11 28.57 -24.89
N GLY A 313 19.34 28.76 -24.42
CA GLY A 313 19.60 29.31 -23.08
C GLY A 313 21.07 29.19 -22.70
N THR A 314 21.41 29.37 -21.42
CA THR A 314 22.81 29.32 -20.96
C THR A 314 23.01 28.48 -19.71
N PHE A 315 23.95 27.53 -19.78
CA PHE A 315 24.59 26.90 -18.62
C PHE A 315 25.82 27.72 -18.20
N ALA A 316 25.79 28.35 -17.03
CA ALA A 316 26.84 29.25 -16.54
C ALA A 316 27.44 28.86 -15.18
N TYR A 317 28.73 28.60 -15.12
CA TYR A 317 29.49 28.33 -13.87
C TYR A 317 28.91 27.22 -12.97
N ASN A 318 28.21 26.24 -13.55
CA ASN A 318 27.79 25.04 -12.84
C ASN A 318 29.01 24.14 -12.56
N LEU A 319 28.97 23.43 -11.44
CA LEU A 319 29.98 22.48 -11.01
C LEU A 319 29.38 21.07 -11.07
N THR A 320 29.98 20.16 -11.83
CA THR A 320 29.52 18.78 -12.02
C THR A 320 30.72 17.87 -12.34
N ASN A 321 30.56 16.56 -12.20
CA ASN A 321 31.56 15.54 -12.55
C ASN A 321 31.22 14.77 -13.84
N MET A 322 30.23 15.27 -14.60
CA MET A 322 29.82 14.77 -15.91
C MET A 322 29.70 15.93 -16.90
N ASP A 323 29.76 15.64 -18.20
CA ASP A 323 29.65 16.66 -19.25
C ASP A 323 28.27 17.35 -19.29
N ILE A 324 28.18 18.44 -20.04
CA ILE A 324 26.93 19.18 -20.31
C ILE A 324 26.67 19.19 -21.81
N ALA A 325 25.57 18.58 -22.26
CA ALA A 325 25.20 18.53 -23.68
C ALA A 325 24.47 19.81 -24.10
N LEU A 326 25.05 20.61 -25.00
CA LEU A 326 24.51 21.94 -25.36
C LEU A 326 23.62 21.93 -26.62
N ASP A 327 23.72 20.88 -27.44
CA ASP A 327 23.19 20.79 -28.80
C ASP A 327 22.44 19.47 -29.10
N ARG A 328 21.98 18.75 -28.06
CA ARG A 328 21.26 17.48 -28.23
C ARG A 328 20.02 17.68 -29.10
N ASP A 329 19.80 16.77 -30.05
CA ASP A 329 18.71 16.84 -31.03
C ASP A 329 18.56 18.21 -31.73
N GLY A 330 19.68 18.95 -31.88
CA GLY A 330 19.80 20.22 -32.61
C GLY A 330 19.65 21.49 -31.78
N ALA A 331 19.66 21.40 -30.44
CA ALA A 331 19.48 22.54 -29.54
C ALA A 331 20.51 23.67 -29.69
N ASN A 332 20.16 24.85 -29.18
CA ASN A 332 20.97 26.07 -29.24
C ASN A 332 21.37 26.54 -27.83
N GLY A 333 21.85 25.61 -26.99
CA GLY A 333 22.40 25.92 -25.66
C GLY A 333 23.78 26.58 -25.72
N ALA A 334 24.04 27.49 -24.78
CA ALA A 334 25.36 28.10 -24.58
C ALA A 334 25.98 27.62 -23.26
N GLY A 335 27.30 27.41 -23.26
CA GLY A 335 28.07 27.07 -22.05
C GLY A 335 29.09 28.17 -21.73
N THR A 336 29.18 28.60 -20.47
CA THR A 336 30.23 29.52 -20.02
C THR A 336 30.76 29.16 -18.63
N GLY A 337 32.06 28.91 -18.52
CA GLY A 337 32.77 28.71 -17.25
C GLY A 337 32.28 27.55 -16.35
N ASN A 338 31.45 26.64 -16.87
CA ASN A 338 31.11 25.40 -16.16
C ASN A 338 32.37 24.54 -15.94
N VAL A 339 32.35 23.75 -14.88
CA VAL A 339 33.42 22.81 -14.50
C VAL A 339 32.80 21.41 -14.49
N THR A 340 33.24 20.54 -15.40
CA THR A 340 32.67 19.17 -15.59
C THR A 340 33.57 18.05 -15.04
N ASP A 341 34.69 18.40 -14.40
CA ASP A 341 35.65 17.51 -13.77
C ASP A 341 35.64 17.61 -12.23
N ALA A 342 34.48 17.86 -11.60
CA ALA A 342 34.36 17.87 -10.14
C ALA A 342 34.76 16.52 -9.52
N HIS A 343 35.50 16.57 -8.40
CA HIS A 343 35.87 15.36 -7.65
C HIS A 343 35.15 15.34 -6.30
N SER A 344 34.80 14.14 -5.82
CA SER A 344 34.16 13.96 -4.51
C SER A 344 34.96 14.56 -3.34
N ASN A 345 36.30 14.58 -3.44
CA ASN A 345 37.18 15.18 -2.44
C ASN A 345 37.28 16.71 -2.49
N TRP A 346 36.48 17.38 -3.32
CA TRP A 346 36.28 18.84 -3.28
C TRP A 346 35.18 19.26 -2.30
N PHE A 347 34.40 18.30 -1.79
CA PHE A 347 33.22 18.54 -0.94
C PHE A 347 33.48 18.20 0.54
N VAL A 348 32.65 18.73 1.44
CA VAL A 348 32.79 18.56 2.91
C VAL A 348 32.41 17.15 3.36
N ASP A 349 31.21 16.69 3.02
CA ASP A 349 30.79 15.30 3.16
C ASP A 349 29.79 14.95 2.03
N PRO A 350 30.28 14.56 0.84
CA PRO A 350 29.41 14.19 -0.26
C PRO A 350 28.51 12.99 0.08
N SER A 351 28.92 12.12 1.03
CA SER A 351 28.13 10.93 1.39
C SER A 351 26.87 11.25 2.19
N SER A 352 26.82 12.42 2.84
CA SER A 352 25.61 13.02 3.40
C SER A 352 25.03 14.14 2.52
N ALA A 353 25.39 14.17 1.23
CA ALA A 353 25.07 15.23 0.27
C ALA A 353 25.50 16.66 0.68
N ASP A 354 26.49 16.81 1.57
CA ASP A 354 27.10 18.10 1.90
C ASP A 354 28.13 18.48 0.83
N LEU A 355 27.63 19.07 -0.26
CA LEU A 355 28.40 19.53 -1.42
C LEU A 355 29.03 20.92 -1.24
N HIS A 356 29.18 21.42 0.00
CA HIS A 356 29.97 22.63 0.25
C HIS A 356 31.45 22.39 -0.08
N LEU A 357 32.10 23.37 -0.71
CA LEU A 357 33.49 23.24 -1.13
C LEU A 357 34.47 23.33 0.04
N VAL A 358 35.35 22.33 0.18
CA VAL A 358 36.52 22.44 1.08
C VAL A 358 37.56 23.40 0.48
N GLY A 359 38.33 24.09 1.33
CA GLY A 359 39.35 25.06 0.89
C GLY A 359 40.48 24.50 0.00
N ALA A 360 40.54 23.18 -0.20
CA ALA A 360 41.43 22.53 -1.16
C ALA A 360 40.88 22.54 -2.61
N ALA A 361 39.59 22.81 -2.80
CA ALA A 361 38.90 22.81 -4.10
C ALA A 361 39.21 24.06 -4.96
N THR A 362 40.48 24.48 -5.00
CA THR A 362 40.95 25.67 -5.74
C THR A 362 40.77 25.57 -7.26
N ALA A 363 40.30 24.43 -7.76
CA ALA A 363 39.83 24.22 -9.13
C ALA A 363 38.46 24.89 -9.39
N ALA A 364 37.56 24.88 -8.41
CA ALA A 364 36.20 25.43 -8.50
C ALA A 364 36.03 26.78 -7.77
N ILE A 365 36.78 27.02 -6.69
CA ILE A 365 36.74 28.27 -5.93
C ILE A 365 37.20 29.46 -6.80
N ASP A 366 36.50 30.59 -6.67
CA ASP A 366 36.73 31.88 -7.35
C ASP A 366 36.78 31.80 -8.90
N ARG A 367 36.07 30.84 -9.51
CA ARG A 367 35.99 30.69 -10.99
C ARG A 367 34.79 31.36 -11.64
N ALA A 368 33.70 31.57 -10.91
CA ALA A 368 32.49 32.20 -11.43
C ALA A 368 32.69 33.72 -11.61
N ALA A 369 32.33 34.25 -12.78
CA ALA A 369 32.15 35.69 -12.93
C ALA A 369 30.78 36.11 -12.36
N THR A 370 30.69 37.33 -11.84
CA THR A 370 29.44 37.84 -11.24
C THR A 370 28.32 37.92 -12.28
N LEU A 371 27.24 37.16 -12.06
CA LEU A 371 25.99 37.28 -12.80
C LEU A 371 25.02 38.17 -12.02
N ALA A 372 24.30 39.07 -12.68
CA ALA A 372 23.27 39.88 -12.02
C ALA A 372 22.11 39.00 -11.48
N GLN A 373 21.93 37.83 -12.11
CA GLN A 373 20.99 36.78 -11.75
C GLN A 373 21.51 35.81 -10.67
N VAL A 374 22.69 36.02 -10.08
CA VAL A 374 23.19 35.21 -8.95
C VAL A 374 23.86 36.13 -7.91
N SER A 375 23.09 36.53 -6.91
CA SER A 375 23.49 37.44 -5.82
C SER A 375 24.32 36.76 -4.72
N ASP A 376 23.99 35.50 -4.48
CA ASP A 376 24.21 34.69 -3.28
C ASP A 376 24.67 33.28 -3.65
N ASP A 377 25.00 32.45 -2.65
CA ASP A 377 25.36 31.03 -2.78
C ASP A 377 24.27 30.09 -2.20
N TYR A 378 24.57 28.80 -2.00
CA TYR A 378 23.63 27.82 -1.41
C TYR A 378 23.24 28.17 0.04
N ASP A 379 24.16 28.70 0.85
CA ASP A 379 23.93 29.16 2.23
C ASP A 379 23.27 30.58 2.26
N ALA A 380 22.79 31.06 1.10
CA ALA A 380 22.34 32.42 0.80
C ALA A 380 23.35 33.52 1.22
N THR A 381 24.65 33.21 1.31
CA THR A 381 25.65 34.23 1.64
C THR A 381 25.92 35.09 0.41
N LEU A 382 25.83 36.42 0.57
CA LEU A 382 26.11 37.35 -0.53
C LEU A 382 27.52 37.12 -1.07
N SER A 383 27.62 36.94 -2.38
CA SER A 383 28.88 36.70 -3.10
C SER A 383 29.92 37.80 -2.80
N PRO A 384 31.23 37.51 -2.90
CA PRO A 384 32.28 38.50 -2.65
C PRO A 384 32.13 39.79 -3.48
N ALA A 385 31.56 39.69 -4.68
CA ALA A 385 31.26 40.84 -5.54
C ALA A 385 30.02 41.62 -5.09
N ALA A 386 28.92 40.95 -4.70
CA ALA A 386 27.71 41.61 -4.21
C ALA A 386 27.99 42.47 -2.95
N ARG A 387 28.89 42.00 -2.07
CA ARG A 387 29.35 42.75 -0.88
C ARG A 387 30.05 44.08 -1.18
N VAL A 388 30.48 44.33 -2.42
CA VAL A 388 31.13 45.59 -2.84
C VAL A 388 30.11 46.65 -3.31
N TYR A 389 28.89 46.24 -3.68
CA TYR A 389 27.91 47.11 -4.35
C TYR A 389 26.80 47.69 -3.46
N LEU A 390 26.71 47.30 -2.18
CA LEU A 390 25.66 47.75 -1.27
C LEU A 390 26.12 48.91 -0.34
N PRO A 391 25.65 50.16 -0.54
CA PRO A 391 25.81 51.22 0.45
C PRO A 391 24.88 50.99 1.66
N PRO A 392 25.29 51.37 2.89
CA PRO A 392 24.54 51.03 4.10
C PRO A 392 23.30 51.92 4.28
N HIS A 393 22.10 51.38 4.05
CA HIS A 393 20.82 52.03 4.34
C HIS A 393 19.91 51.21 5.25
N CYS A 394 19.09 51.92 6.01
CA CYS A 394 18.35 51.42 7.18
C CYS A 394 16.96 50.91 6.78
N PRO A 395 16.44 49.81 7.38
CA PRO A 395 15.11 49.30 7.04
C PRO A 395 13.99 50.28 7.44
N THR A 396 13.30 50.85 6.44
CA THR A 396 12.15 51.73 6.64
C THR A 396 10.83 51.00 6.42
N ARG A 397 10.32 50.40 7.51
CA ARG A 397 8.91 50.06 7.80
C ARG A 397 7.90 50.35 6.68
N ALA A 398 7.69 49.39 5.76
CA ALA A 398 6.74 49.50 4.66
C ALA A 398 5.86 48.25 4.41
N GLU A 399 5.96 47.22 5.25
CA GLU A 399 5.21 45.96 5.10
C GLU A 399 4.19 45.78 6.23
N ARG A 400 3.11 46.57 6.23
CA ARG A 400 1.86 46.27 6.97
C ARG A 400 0.63 46.80 6.23
N SER A 401 -0.45 46.02 6.32
CA SER A 401 -1.82 46.26 5.86
C SER A 401 -2.03 46.48 4.36
N ILE A 402 -2.48 45.42 3.67
CA ILE A 402 -3.57 45.52 2.70
C ILE A 402 -4.70 44.62 3.20
N LEU A 403 -5.69 45.21 3.88
CA LEU A 403 -6.98 44.58 4.17
C LEU A 403 -8.08 45.64 4.00
N GLY A 404 -8.90 45.49 2.96
CA GLY A 404 -10.21 46.09 2.76
C GLY A 404 -10.39 47.62 2.88
N THR A 405 -10.74 48.29 1.78
CA THR A 405 -11.87 49.24 1.80
C THR A 405 -12.47 49.51 0.41
N ASP A 406 -13.76 49.20 0.24
CA ASP A 406 -14.55 49.54 -0.96
C ASP A 406 -14.79 51.06 -1.07
N ARG A 407 -14.54 51.63 -2.25
CA ARG A 407 -15.14 52.92 -2.68
C ARG A 407 -15.44 52.98 -4.19
N ARG A 408 -16.73 53.08 -4.50
CA ARG A 408 -17.28 53.36 -5.84
C ARG A 408 -16.96 54.77 -6.35
N MET A 409 -16.55 54.88 -7.62
CA MET A 409 -16.91 55.91 -8.64
C MET A 409 -16.04 55.70 -9.90
N GLY A 410 -16.46 55.98 -11.14
CA GLY A 410 -17.78 56.39 -11.62
C GLY A 410 -17.74 57.15 -12.95
N TRP A 411 -17.99 56.46 -14.08
CA TRP A 411 -18.26 56.99 -15.44
C TRP A 411 -17.21 57.91 -16.11
N GLY A 412 -16.71 57.48 -17.28
CA GLY A 412 -15.97 58.35 -18.21
C GLY A 412 -16.02 57.80 -19.65
N SER A 413 -16.66 58.52 -20.58
CA SER A 413 -16.87 58.06 -21.96
C SER A 413 -15.92 58.73 -22.95
N GLY A 414 -15.31 57.94 -23.85
CA GLY A 414 -14.39 58.44 -24.88
C GLY A 414 -14.42 57.58 -26.14
N ARG A 415 -15.01 58.09 -27.23
CA ARG A 415 -14.93 57.46 -28.56
C ARG A 415 -13.74 58.00 -29.33
N LEU A 416 -13.05 57.13 -30.06
CA LEU A 416 -12.56 57.43 -31.41
C LEU A 416 -12.85 56.23 -32.34
N ARG A 417 -12.80 56.44 -33.67
CA ARG A 417 -13.26 55.48 -34.69
C ARG A 417 -12.32 55.45 -35.92
N PRO A 418 -12.46 54.46 -36.83
CA PRO A 418 -11.31 53.94 -37.61
C PRO A 418 -11.28 54.33 -39.09
N THR A 419 -10.22 53.87 -39.77
CA THR A 419 -10.09 53.70 -41.23
C THR A 419 -9.47 52.31 -41.49
N LEU A 420 -10.00 51.34 -42.25
CA LEU A 420 -10.68 51.24 -43.57
C LEU A 420 -9.78 50.94 -44.78
N SER A 421 -9.55 49.64 -45.04
CA SER A 421 -9.44 48.98 -46.37
C SER A 421 -9.11 47.48 -46.20
N GLY A 422 -9.61 46.51 -46.97
CA GLY A 422 -10.68 46.56 -47.96
C GLY A 422 -10.78 45.31 -48.86
N GLN A 423 -11.84 44.50 -48.63
CA GLN A 423 -12.71 43.89 -49.67
C GLN A 423 -12.17 42.74 -50.58
N PRO A 424 -13.04 41.92 -51.23
CA PRO A 424 -12.92 40.46 -51.12
C PRO A 424 -13.02 39.69 -52.44
N LEU A 425 -13.09 38.35 -52.36
CA LEU A 425 -13.65 37.50 -53.42
C LEU A 425 -14.67 36.48 -52.87
N THR A 426 -15.73 36.26 -53.65
CA THR A 426 -16.77 35.24 -53.42
C THR A 426 -17.17 34.62 -54.75
N SER A 427 -17.26 33.29 -54.84
CA SER A 427 -18.07 32.65 -55.89
C SER A 427 -18.47 31.22 -55.52
N THR A 428 -19.77 30.95 -55.56
CA THR A 428 -20.36 29.61 -55.50
C THR A 428 -20.42 28.97 -56.88
N CYS A 429 -20.37 27.64 -56.96
CA CYS A 429 -21.18 26.94 -57.97
C CYS A 429 -21.66 25.56 -57.48
N ARG A 430 -22.66 25.02 -58.16
CA ARG A 430 -23.43 23.81 -57.84
C ARG A 430 -23.85 23.15 -59.16
N TRP A 431 -24.07 21.83 -59.20
CA TRP A 431 -25.01 21.04 -60.04
C TRP A 431 -24.44 19.60 -60.25
N CYS A 432 -25.21 18.51 -60.43
CA CYS A 432 -26.61 18.19 -60.09
C CYS A 432 -26.92 16.69 -60.44
N ARG A 433 -28.03 16.13 -59.92
CA ARG A 433 -28.66 14.82 -60.25
C ARG A 433 -27.87 13.57 -59.78
N GLY A 434 -28.45 12.51 -59.21
CA GLY A 434 -29.78 12.29 -58.61
C GLY A 434 -30.82 11.57 -59.50
N ILE A 435 -31.41 10.47 -58.99
CA ILE A 435 -32.79 9.98 -59.23
C ILE A 435 -33.12 8.77 -58.31
N LYS A 436 -34.41 8.56 -57.99
CA LYS A 436 -34.96 7.44 -57.18
C LYS A 436 -35.56 6.34 -58.10
N VAL A 437 -35.96 5.17 -57.55
CA VAL A 437 -37.33 4.55 -57.65
C VAL A 437 -37.36 3.00 -57.52
N ARG A 438 -38.02 2.52 -56.45
CA ARG A 438 -38.96 1.37 -56.29
C ARG A 438 -38.67 -0.07 -56.83
N ARG A 439 -38.58 -1.02 -55.87
CA ARG A 439 -39.63 -2.03 -55.49
C ARG A 439 -39.86 -3.33 -56.32
N GLU A 440 -40.28 -4.40 -55.59
CA GLU A 440 -41.23 -5.48 -55.98
C GLU A 440 -40.76 -6.92 -56.45
N VAL A 441 -40.45 -7.80 -55.48
CA VAL A 441 -41.04 -9.17 -55.27
C VAL A 441 -41.03 -10.28 -56.36
N ARG A 442 -40.34 -11.42 -56.07
CA ARG A 442 -40.80 -12.86 -56.10
C ARG A 442 -39.64 -13.81 -55.66
N ARG A 443 -39.80 -14.82 -54.75
CA ARG A 443 -40.49 -16.15 -54.81
C ARG A 443 -39.84 -17.16 -55.79
N THR A 444 -39.74 -18.48 -55.55
CA THR A 444 -40.30 -19.43 -54.53
C THR A 444 -39.22 -20.47 -54.12
N SER A 445 -39.34 -21.43 -53.18
CA SER A 445 -40.33 -21.84 -52.14
C SER A 445 -39.53 -22.45 -50.94
N LYS A 446 -39.75 -23.56 -50.20
CA LYS A 446 -40.71 -24.72 -50.06
C LYS A 446 -40.41 -25.35 -48.65
N VAL A 447 -41.14 -26.25 -47.96
CA VAL A 447 -42.21 -27.22 -48.32
C VAL A 447 -43.45 -27.16 -47.38
N ARG A 448 -43.67 -28.13 -46.46
CA ARG A 448 -44.85 -28.37 -45.58
C ARG A 448 -44.44 -29.25 -44.37
N ARG A 449 -45.02 -29.12 -43.16
CA ARG A 449 -46.33 -29.67 -42.69
C ARG A 449 -46.70 -29.03 -41.31
N THR A 450 -47.85 -28.37 -41.11
CA THR A 450 -49.15 -28.87 -40.54
C THR A 450 -49.08 -29.50 -39.13
N CYS A 451 -49.95 -29.24 -38.13
CA CYS A 451 -51.13 -28.34 -38.01
C CYS A 451 -51.72 -28.27 -36.56
N LYS A 452 -52.37 -27.13 -36.17
CA LYS A 452 -53.21 -26.88 -34.93
C LYS A 452 -52.43 -26.92 -33.57
N GLY A 453 -52.74 -26.17 -32.50
CA GLY A 453 -53.74 -25.10 -32.22
C GLY A 453 -54.79 -25.49 -31.14
N GLY A 454 -55.19 -24.67 -30.14
CA GLY A 454 -54.79 -23.32 -29.69
C GLY A 454 -55.86 -22.64 -28.78
N LYS A 455 -55.55 -21.48 -28.15
CA LYS A 455 -56.39 -20.68 -27.19
C LYS A 455 -56.54 -21.34 -25.78
N MET A 456 -56.93 -20.68 -24.67
CA MET A 456 -57.40 -19.29 -24.39
C MET A 456 -56.99 -18.83 -22.96
N ASN A 457 -57.46 -17.67 -22.47
CA ASN A 457 -57.04 -17.01 -21.21
C ASN A 457 -58.17 -16.93 -20.15
N ARG A 458 -57.80 -16.78 -18.86
CA ARG A 458 -58.58 -16.46 -17.64
C ARG A 458 -59.58 -17.51 -17.10
N LYS A 459 -59.34 -17.97 -15.85
CA LYS A 459 -60.12 -17.60 -14.63
C LYS A 459 -59.74 -18.43 -13.39
N ASN A 460 -59.77 -17.77 -12.23
CA ASN A 460 -59.88 -18.25 -10.84
C ASN A 460 -58.84 -19.29 -10.34
N MET A 461 -58.09 -19.12 -9.24
CA MET A 461 -58.38 -18.62 -7.88
C MET A 461 -59.07 -19.66 -6.97
N ILE A 462 -58.31 -20.13 -5.96
CA ILE A 462 -58.67 -20.98 -4.79
C ILE A 462 -59.07 -22.44 -5.10
N LEU A 463 -58.15 -23.39 -4.81
CA LEU A 463 -58.51 -24.71 -4.24
C LEU A 463 -57.35 -25.48 -3.54
N VAL A 464 -56.49 -24.84 -2.74
CA VAL A 464 -55.60 -25.56 -1.77
C VAL A 464 -55.75 -25.02 -0.34
N THR A 465 -56.88 -24.38 -0.05
CA THR A 465 -57.29 -24.03 1.32
C THR A 465 -58.20 -25.14 1.86
N ILE A 466 -57.62 -26.27 2.31
CA ILE A 466 -58.39 -27.35 2.97
C ILE A 466 -57.54 -28.32 3.83
N VAL A 467 -56.22 -28.43 3.64
CA VAL A 467 -55.39 -29.45 4.32
C VAL A 467 -54.76 -28.96 5.64
N LEU A 468 -54.38 -27.68 5.76
CA LEU A 468 -53.71 -27.13 6.96
C LEU A 468 -54.60 -26.23 7.82
N ALA A 469 -55.83 -26.68 8.04
CA ALA A 469 -56.80 -26.07 8.96
C ALA A 469 -57.25 -27.05 10.06
N LEU A 470 -56.30 -27.75 10.69
CA LEU A 470 -56.59 -28.70 11.78
C LEU A 470 -55.41 -28.90 12.79
N ALA A 471 -54.64 -27.84 13.07
CA ALA A 471 -53.53 -27.88 14.03
C ALA A 471 -53.47 -26.67 14.99
N ALA A 472 -54.55 -25.89 15.12
CA ALA A 472 -54.61 -24.78 16.07
C ALA A 472 -56.05 -24.45 16.50
N LEU A 473 -56.43 -24.75 17.75
CA LEU A 473 -57.36 -23.97 18.59
C LEU A 473 -57.48 -24.59 20.00
N GLY A 474 -57.00 -23.87 21.02
CA GLY A 474 -57.00 -24.31 22.42
C GLY A 474 -55.74 -23.82 23.15
N ALA A 475 -55.77 -22.71 23.90
CA ALA A 475 -56.90 -21.84 24.21
C ALA A 475 -56.49 -20.35 24.26
N MET A 476 -57.48 -19.44 24.30
CA MET A 476 -57.28 -17.99 24.36
C MET A 476 -57.00 -17.50 25.78
N GLY A 477 -56.23 -16.40 25.92
CA GLY A 477 -55.93 -15.77 27.20
C GLY A 477 -55.45 -14.32 27.06
N GLN A 478 -56.33 -13.42 26.61
CA GLN A 478 -56.05 -11.99 26.53
C GLN A 478 -56.00 -11.34 27.93
N TYR A 479 -55.14 -10.33 28.14
CA TYR A 479 -55.59 -8.99 28.52
C TYR A 479 -54.47 -7.95 28.36
N LEU A 480 -54.82 -6.72 27.98
CA LEU A 480 -53.90 -5.57 27.95
C LEU A 480 -53.94 -4.82 29.29
N SER A 481 -52.85 -4.14 29.65
CA SER A 481 -52.87 -2.71 30.03
C SER A 481 -51.47 -2.14 30.26
N SER A 482 -51.35 -0.82 30.14
CA SER A 482 -50.08 -0.08 30.13
C SER A 482 -49.71 0.51 31.51
N ALA A 483 -48.40 0.67 31.74
CA ALA A 483 -47.74 1.67 32.59
C ALA A 483 -48.18 1.89 34.05
N THR A 484 -47.22 1.86 34.99
CA THR A 484 -46.77 3.08 35.72
C THR A 484 -45.54 2.85 36.62
N HIS A 485 -44.95 3.96 37.06
CA HIS A 485 -43.77 4.13 37.91
C HIS A 485 -43.56 3.16 39.09
N ALA A 486 -42.29 2.85 39.37
CA ALA A 486 -41.74 2.65 40.72
C ALA A 486 -40.32 3.22 40.80
N GLN A 487 -39.89 3.69 41.98
CA GLN A 487 -38.57 4.33 42.20
C GLN A 487 -37.73 3.59 43.24
N LYS A 488 -36.39 3.79 43.16
CA LYS A 488 -35.44 3.75 44.30
C LYS A 488 -35.17 2.36 44.92
N PRO A 489 -34.16 2.18 45.83
CA PRO A 489 -33.41 3.16 46.64
C PRO A 489 -31.97 3.46 46.20
N SER A 490 -31.29 4.32 46.97
CA SER A 490 -29.97 4.90 46.69
C SER A 490 -29.21 5.20 47.99
N ALA A 491 -27.88 5.05 48.00
CA ALA A 491 -26.96 5.40 49.10
C ALA A 491 -27.10 4.51 50.38
N PRO A 492 -26.19 4.56 51.39
CA PRO A 492 -25.38 5.70 51.83
C PRO A 492 -23.88 5.65 51.48
N ALA A 493 -23.24 6.81 51.53
CA ALA A 493 -21.79 6.94 51.75
C ALA A 493 -21.50 6.96 53.27
N GLY A 494 -20.25 6.73 53.68
CA GLY A 494 -19.82 6.82 55.08
C GLY A 494 -18.35 7.16 55.23
N ASP A 495 -18.05 8.23 55.97
CA ASP A 495 -16.69 8.64 56.32
C ASP A 495 -16.04 7.66 57.31
N ILE A 496 -14.75 7.37 57.12
CA ILE A 496 -13.88 6.85 58.19
C ILE A 496 -12.54 7.59 58.13
N THR A 497 -12.12 8.16 59.27
CA THR A 497 -10.86 8.88 59.46
C THR A 497 -9.66 7.93 59.62
N PRO A 498 -8.41 8.39 59.37
CA PRO A 498 -7.27 7.50 59.20
C PRO A 498 -6.81 6.80 60.50
N ALA A 499 -6.56 5.50 60.40
CA ALA A 499 -5.87 4.71 61.42
C ALA A 499 -4.34 4.83 61.29
N ARG A 500 -3.66 4.61 62.40
CA ARG A 500 -2.22 4.86 62.61
C ARG A 500 -1.35 3.66 62.19
N SER A 501 -0.07 3.92 61.92
CA SER A 501 0.97 2.90 61.78
C SER A 501 1.12 2.00 63.03
N ASP A 502 1.65 0.79 62.85
CA ASP A 502 3.02 0.43 63.26
C ASP A 502 3.34 -1.01 62.73
N ASP A 503 4.59 -1.47 62.90
CA ASP A 503 5.17 -2.76 62.46
C ASP A 503 5.14 -3.14 60.95
N LEU A 504 6.29 -2.92 60.30
CA LEU A 504 6.74 -3.66 59.11
C LEU A 504 8.14 -4.24 59.37
N THR A 505 8.23 -5.57 59.50
CA THR A 505 9.50 -6.29 59.38
C THR A 505 9.79 -6.55 57.89
N PRO A 506 11.02 -6.28 57.39
CA PRO A 506 11.31 -6.35 55.96
C PRO A 506 11.49 -7.80 55.48
N THR A 507 10.39 -8.44 55.09
CA THR A 507 10.45 -9.67 54.29
C THR A 507 10.70 -9.27 52.83
N LEU A 508 11.86 -9.62 52.30
CA LEU A 508 12.32 -9.17 50.98
C LEU A 508 11.60 -9.91 49.83
N TYR A 509 10.35 -9.55 49.58
CA TYR A 509 9.71 -9.82 48.30
C TYR A 509 10.32 -8.90 47.25
N LEU A 510 11.03 -9.47 46.28
CA LEU A 510 11.12 -8.84 44.97
C LEU A 510 9.69 -8.82 44.40
N PRO A 511 9.12 -7.67 44.04
CA PRO A 511 8.01 -7.68 43.11
C PRO A 511 8.56 -8.25 41.79
N LEU A 512 7.99 -9.35 41.33
CA LEU A 512 8.11 -9.69 39.92
C LEU A 512 7.30 -8.64 39.18
N VAL A 513 7.96 -7.57 38.72
CA VAL A 513 7.34 -6.57 37.87
C VAL A 513 7.10 -7.26 36.53
N LEU A 514 5.92 -7.87 36.41
CA LEU A 514 5.31 -8.14 35.13
C LEU A 514 5.18 -6.79 34.43
N MET A 515 6.12 -6.53 33.53
CA MET A 515 6.06 -5.39 32.64
C MET A 515 4.90 -5.64 31.67
N ASN A 516 3.71 -5.17 32.04
CA ASN A 516 2.66 -4.87 31.07
C ASN A 516 3.10 -3.68 30.21
N HIS A 517 4.14 -3.88 29.40
CA HIS A 517 4.14 -3.26 28.08
C HIS A 517 2.98 -3.91 27.34
N SER A 518 2.03 -3.11 26.86
CA SER A 518 1.22 -3.54 25.72
C SER A 518 2.19 -3.96 24.61
N PRO A 519 2.03 -5.15 24.00
CA PRO A 519 2.87 -5.54 22.88
C PRO A 519 2.84 -4.46 21.80
N GLY A 520 3.98 -4.24 21.15
CA GLY A 520 4.01 -3.46 19.91
C GLY A 520 3.18 -4.17 18.84
N LEU A 521 2.73 -3.42 17.83
CA LEU A 521 2.18 -4.03 16.62
C LEU A 521 3.31 -4.26 15.62
N VAL A 522 3.40 -5.46 15.04
CA VAL A 522 4.34 -5.71 13.93
C VAL A 522 3.88 -4.88 12.73
N GLN A 523 4.75 -4.03 12.21
CA GLN A 523 4.47 -3.17 11.06
C GLN A 523 4.89 -3.85 9.75
N PRO A 524 4.37 -3.41 8.58
CA PRO A 524 4.92 -3.76 7.27
C PRO A 524 6.45 -3.58 7.16
N SER A 525 6.99 -2.54 7.80
CA SER A 525 8.44 -2.25 7.85
C SER A 525 9.26 -3.26 8.65
N ASP A 526 8.62 -4.12 9.43
CA ASP A 526 9.28 -5.14 10.26
C ASP A 526 9.48 -6.46 9.51
N LEU A 527 9.01 -6.58 8.26
CA LEU A 527 9.13 -7.77 7.41
C LEU A 527 10.24 -7.58 6.37
N ALA A 528 11.47 -7.97 6.71
CA ALA A 528 12.62 -7.91 5.81
C ALA A 528 12.66 -9.13 4.87
N TYR A 529 12.49 -8.90 3.56
CA TYR A 529 12.50 -9.99 2.56
C TYR A 529 13.90 -10.58 2.37
N LEU A 530 14.05 -11.88 2.60
CA LEU A 530 15.32 -12.62 2.47
C LEU A 530 15.52 -13.24 1.08
N GLY A 531 14.42 -13.48 0.34
CA GLY A 531 14.42 -14.14 -0.96
C GLY A 531 13.52 -15.36 -1.01
N ALA A 532 13.80 -16.27 -1.95
CA ALA A 532 12.98 -17.44 -2.21
C ALA A 532 13.78 -18.74 -2.42
N PHE A 533 13.10 -19.89 -2.36
CA PHE A 533 13.63 -21.20 -2.73
C PHE A 533 12.59 -22.12 -3.38
N ARG A 534 13.06 -23.08 -4.18
CA ARG A 534 12.23 -24.01 -4.99
C ARG A 534 11.92 -25.30 -4.24
N LEU A 535 10.74 -25.85 -4.53
CA LEU A 535 10.33 -27.18 -4.06
C LEU A 535 11.01 -28.31 -4.89
N PRO A 536 11.37 -29.46 -4.27
CA PRO A 536 12.02 -30.55 -4.98
C PRO A 536 11.10 -31.28 -5.98
N GLY A 537 11.71 -31.83 -7.03
CA GLY A 537 11.02 -32.60 -8.06
C GLY A 537 10.54 -31.74 -9.24
N GLY A 538 9.79 -32.38 -10.12
CA GLY A 538 9.21 -31.77 -11.32
C GLY A 538 7.79 -32.28 -11.57
N ASP A 539 7.28 -32.00 -12.75
CA ASP A 539 5.84 -32.02 -13.05
C ASP A 539 5.39 -33.40 -13.59
N ASP A 540 5.90 -34.46 -12.95
CA ASP A 540 5.43 -35.83 -13.10
C ASP A 540 3.98 -35.97 -12.61
N ALA A 541 3.32 -37.07 -13.02
CA ALA A 541 1.98 -37.41 -12.55
C ALA A 541 1.94 -37.56 -11.00
N PRO A 542 0.83 -37.17 -10.33
CA PRO A 542 0.75 -37.16 -8.87
C PRO A 542 1.18 -38.47 -8.18
N PRO A 543 1.86 -38.39 -7.01
CA PRO A 543 2.03 -37.18 -6.19
C PRO A 543 3.30 -36.37 -6.51
N THR A 544 3.10 -35.08 -6.76
CA THR A 544 4.14 -34.05 -7.00
C THR A 544 3.71 -32.73 -6.35
N PHE A 545 4.55 -31.68 -6.38
CA PHE A 545 4.18 -30.34 -5.89
C PHE A 545 3.45 -29.47 -6.94
N ALA A 546 3.37 -29.91 -8.20
CA ALA A 546 2.63 -29.22 -9.25
C ALA A 546 1.17 -28.99 -8.82
N TYR A 547 0.59 -27.81 -9.12
CA TYR A 547 -0.75 -27.37 -8.71
C TYR A 547 -1.00 -27.26 -7.19
N GLY A 548 -0.01 -27.60 -6.35
CA GLY A 548 -0.14 -27.69 -4.90
C GLY A 548 -0.14 -26.35 -4.14
N GLY A 549 0.23 -26.43 -2.87
CA GLY A 549 0.37 -25.27 -1.98
C GLY A 549 -0.90 -24.84 -1.24
N GLN A 550 -1.87 -25.75 -1.07
CA GLN A 550 -3.08 -25.52 -0.25
C GLN A 550 -2.74 -25.37 1.24
N ALA A 551 -1.81 -26.16 1.77
CA ALA A 551 -1.40 -26.12 3.18
C ALA A 551 0.12 -26.24 3.36
N MET A 552 0.66 -25.51 4.35
CA MET A 552 2.06 -25.51 4.75
C MET A 552 2.18 -25.23 6.25
N THR A 553 3.15 -25.84 6.93
CA THR A 553 3.48 -25.54 8.35
C THR A 553 4.94 -25.82 8.67
N TYR A 554 5.50 -25.10 9.65
CA TYR A 554 6.87 -25.22 10.10
C TYR A 554 7.04 -26.19 11.28
N ARG A 555 8.09 -27.00 11.21
CA ARG A 555 8.47 -27.98 12.23
C ARG A 555 9.86 -27.63 12.82
N PRO A 556 9.94 -27.16 14.08
CA PRO A 556 11.20 -26.78 14.73
C PRO A 556 12.19 -27.93 14.99
N ASP A 557 11.74 -29.19 15.06
CA ASP A 557 12.60 -30.37 15.23
C ASP A 557 12.92 -31.10 13.90
N GLY A 558 12.49 -30.52 12.78
CA GLY A 558 12.88 -30.92 11.43
C GLY A 558 14.37 -30.71 11.15
N ASP A 559 14.88 -31.45 10.16
CA ASP A 559 16.27 -31.47 9.68
C ASP A 559 17.36 -31.17 10.75
N SER A 560 17.25 -31.78 11.93
CA SER A 560 18.13 -31.50 13.09
C SER A 560 19.57 -32.03 12.95
N GLY A 561 19.97 -32.39 11.71
CA GLY A 561 21.35 -32.63 11.28
C GLY A 561 21.87 -31.60 10.25
N GLY A 562 21.01 -30.73 9.71
CA GLY A 562 21.38 -29.57 8.92
C GLY A 562 22.23 -28.60 9.74
N GLY A 563 23.40 -28.26 9.21
CA GLY A 563 24.39 -27.39 9.86
C GLY A 563 24.39 -25.97 9.31
N ASP A 564 23.23 -25.49 8.85
CA ASP A 564 23.02 -24.21 8.19
C ASP A 564 22.23 -23.23 9.07
N GLU A 565 21.82 -22.10 8.49
CA GLU A 565 21.21 -20.97 9.18
C GLU A 565 19.66 -21.03 9.20
N TYR A 566 19.06 -22.08 8.63
CA TYR A 566 17.60 -22.23 8.45
C TYR A 566 17.09 -23.55 9.04
N PRO A 567 17.24 -23.76 10.36
CA PRO A 567 16.93 -25.03 11.00
C PRO A 567 15.43 -25.36 10.96
N GLY A 568 15.11 -26.65 10.95
CA GLY A 568 13.74 -27.17 10.92
C GLY A 568 13.36 -27.79 9.57
N SER A 569 12.06 -27.93 9.34
CA SER A 569 11.50 -28.42 8.08
C SER A 569 10.12 -27.80 7.82
N LEU A 570 9.64 -27.92 6.59
CA LEU A 570 8.27 -27.58 6.23
C LEU A 570 7.50 -28.86 5.86
N PHE A 571 6.32 -29.05 6.47
CA PHE A 571 5.31 -29.94 5.93
C PHE A 571 4.49 -29.18 4.88
N ILE A 572 4.29 -29.76 3.69
CA ILE A 572 3.59 -29.11 2.56
C ILE A 572 2.68 -30.11 1.85
N THR A 573 1.48 -29.68 1.47
CA THR A 573 0.58 -30.43 0.57
C THR A 573 1.08 -30.39 -0.88
N GLY A 574 1.20 -31.56 -1.51
CA GLY A 574 1.37 -31.68 -2.97
C GLY A 574 0.10 -31.31 -3.76
N HIS A 575 0.04 -31.76 -5.01
CA HIS A 575 -1.00 -31.48 -5.99
C HIS A 575 -2.43 -31.54 -5.42
N ASP A 576 -3.19 -30.48 -5.67
CA ASP A 576 -4.54 -30.20 -5.19
C ASP A 576 -5.61 -31.28 -5.49
N THR A 577 -5.35 -32.20 -6.42
CA THR A 577 -6.23 -33.37 -6.71
C THR A 577 -6.09 -34.49 -5.67
N VAL A 578 -5.00 -34.52 -4.90
CA VAL A 578 -4.71 -35.57 -3.89
C VAL A 578 -4.31 -35.02 -2.52
N ASN A 579 -3.63 -33.87 -2.47
CA ASN A 579 -3.13 -33.19 -1.26
C ASN A 579 -2.40 -34.11 -0.28
N TYR A 580 -1.62 -35.07 -0.81
CA TYR A 580 -0.70 -35.85 0.01
C TYR A 580 0.37 -34.92 0.59
N VAL A 581 0.70 -35.11 1.86
CA VAL A 581 1.67 -34.27 2.57
C VAL A 581 3.06 -34.86 2.40
N ALA A 582 4.05 -33.99 2.19
CA ALA A 582 5.47 -34.29 2.23
C ALA A 582 6.17 -33.40 3.27
N GLU A 583 7.38 -33.77 3.67
CA GLU A 583 8.27 -32.97 4.51
C GLU A 583 9.53 -32.61 3.73
N ILE A 584 9.93 -31.33 3.74
CA ILE A 584 11.12 -30.83 3.05
C ILE A 584 12.05 -30.05 3.99
N SER A 585 13.35 -30.03 3.67
CA SER A 585 14.33 -29.13 4.30
C SER A 585 14.13 -27.68 3.86
N ILE A 586 14.74 -26.75 4.60
CA ILE A 586 14.69 -25.31 4.32
C ILE A 586 16.09 -24.86 3.89
N PRO A 587 16.38 -24.76 2.59
CA PRO A 587 17.65 -24.21 2.14
C PRO A 587 17.67 -22.69 2.35
N ALA A 588 18.87 -22.10 2.38
CA ALA A 588 19.01 -20.65 2.41
C ALA A 588 18.23 -20.00 1.23
N PRO A 589 17.32 -19.05 1.50
CA PRO A 589 16.62 -18.31 0.46
C PRO A 589 17.59 -17.46 -0.35
N VAL A 590 17.25 -17.21 -1.62
CA VAL A 590 18.06 -16.39 -2.53
C VAL A 590 17.21 -15.21 -3.00
N SER A 591 17.67 -13.99 -2.73
CA SER A 591 17.07 -12.78 -3.29
C SER A 591 17.48 -12.63 -4.76
N SER A 592 16.59 -13.08 -5.66
CA SER A 592 16.81 -13.15 -7.10
C SER A 592 15.49 -13.22 -7.84
N THR A 593 15.32 -12.42 -8.91
CA THR A 593 14.18 -12.52 -9.85
C THR A 593 14.35 -13.64 -10.89
N ASN A 594 15.49 -14.35 -10.88
CA ASN A 594 15.73 -15.53 -11.70
C ASN A 594 15.55 -16.82 -10.87
N LEU A 595 14.48 -17.57 -11.17
CA LEU A 595 14.17 -18.90 -10.61
C LEU A 595 15.36 -19.89 -10.65
N ASN A 596 16.18 -19.83 -11.71
CA ASN A 596 17.30 -20.77 -11.89
C ASN A 596 18.52 -20.44 -11.02
N ALA A 597 18.50 -19.31 -10.29
CA ALA A 597 19.50 -18.97 -9.28
C ALA A 597 19.04 -19.31 -7.84
N LEU A 598 17.78 -19.73 -7.65
CA LEU A 598 17.27 -20.12 -6.34
C LEU A 598 17.81 -21.48 -5.91
N ASN A 599 18.07 -21.65 -4.61
CA ASN A 599 18.31 -22.96 -4.04
C ASN A 599 17.04 -23.83 -4.13
N THR A 600 17.20 -25.15 -4.12
CA THR A 600 16.09 -26.12 -4.11
C THR A 600 16.14 -26.93 -2.83
N ALA A 601 14.99 -27.05 -2.15
CA ALA A 601 14.84 -27.84 -0.95
C ALA A 601 15.01 -29.35 -1.23
N THR A 602 15.27 -30.15 -0.20
CA THR A 602 15.40 -31.62 -0.32
C THR A 602 14.23 -32.34 0.37
N MET A 603 13.88 -33.52 -0.13
CA MET A 603 12.77 -34.32 0.41
C MET A 603 13.23 -35.10 1.65
N LEU A 604 12.61 -34.84 2.81
CA LEU A 604 12.87 -35.52 4.08
C LEU A 604 11.88 -36.67 4.32
N GLN A 605 10.60 -36.45 4.04
CA GLN A 605 9.58 -37.50 3.98
C GLN A 605 8.75 -37.34 2.69
N GLY A 606 8.67 -38.40 1.90
CA GLY A 606 7.91 -38.40 0.65
C GLY A 606 6.39 -38.36 0.85
N PHE A 607 5.69 -37.90 -0.19
CA PHE A 607 4.24 -37.74 -0.23
C PHE A 607 3.47 -38.94 0.32
N SER A 608 2.65 -38.70 1.35
CA SER A 608 1.82 -39.72 2.00
C SER A 608 0.39 -39.20 2.24
N ASP A 609 -0.58 -40.11 2.23
CA ASP A 609 -1.98 -39.80 2.58
C ASP A 609 -2.16 -39.74 4.11
N VAL A 610 -2.14 -38.53 4.66
CA VAL A 610 -2.34 -38.28 6.10
C VAL A 610 -3.81 -38.27 6.53
N ARG A 611 -4.78 -38.36 5.59
CA ARG A 611 -6.22 -38.18 5.86
C ARG A 611 -6.85 -39.38 6.54
N GLY A 612 -6.25 -40.57 6.42
CA GLY A 612 -6.74 -41.81 7.03
C GLY A 612 -8.14 -42.27 6.55
N GLY A 613 -8.62 -41.77 5.41
CA GLY A 613 -9.99 -42.00 4.91
C GLY A 613 -11.08 -41.17 5.61
N LEU A 614 -10.71 -40.17 6.43
CA LEU A 614 -11.68 -39.35 7.18
C LEU A 614 -12.40 -38.30 6.32
N PHE A 615 -11.82 -37.91 5.19
CA PHE A 615 -12.25 -36.75 4.40
C PHE A 615 -12.69 -37.10 2.96
N ASP A 616 -12.94 -38.37 2.66
CA ASP A 616 -13.31 -38.86 1.32
C ASP A 616 -14.55 -38.17 0.73
N ALA A 617 -15.43 -37.66 1.60
CA ALA A 617 -16.63 -36.90 1.24
C ALA A 617 -16.34 -35.46 0.76
N MET A 618 -15.13 -34.93 0.98
CA MET A 618 -14.71 -33.56 0.68
C MET A 618 -13.52 -33.56 -0.30
N ASN A 619 -13.72 -34.20 -1.45
CA ASN A 619 -12.71 -34.36 -2.50
C ASN A 619 -12.92 -33.46 -3.74
N GLU A 620 -14.05 -32.76 -3.83
CA GLU A 620 -14.33 -31.79 -4.90
C GLU A 620 -13.68 -30.44 -4.59
N MET A 621 -12.58 -30.14 -5.31
CA MET A 621 -11.76 -28.93 -5.16
C MET A 621 -11.47 -28.60 -3.68
N PRO A 622 -10.70 -29.47 -3.00
CA PRO A 622 -10.56 -29.42 -1.55
C PRO A 622 -9.82 -28.16 -1.07
N ARG A 623 -10.29 -27.64 0.06
CA ARG A 623 -9.60 -26.63 0.87
C ARG A 623 -8.93 -27.33 2.06
N VAL A 624 -7.69 -26.99 2.38
CA VAL A 624 -6.86 -27.79 3.31
C VAL A 624 -6.03 -26.91 4.24
N GLY A 625 -6.37 -26.92 5.53
CA GLY A 625 -5.57 -26.28 6.57
C GLY A 625 -4.66 -27.28 7.28
N MET A 626 -3.46 -26.85 7.67
CA MET A 626 -2.48 -27.73 8.31
C MET A 626 -1.60 -26.95 9.28
N GLU A 627 -1.40 -27.44 10.50
CA GLU A 627 -0.49 -26.79 11.47
C GLU A 627 0.22 -27.80 12.40
N TYR A 628 1.53 -27.65 12.56
CA TYR A 628 2.33 -28.37 13.54
C TYR A 628 2.08 -27.83 14.95
N LEU A 629 1.96 -28.71 15.94
CA LEU A 629 1.98 -28.30 17.34
C LEU A 629 2.77 -29.30 18.20
N PRO A 630 3.63 -28.83 19.13
CA PRO A 630 4.25 -29.72 20.12
C PRO A 630 3.19 -30.39 21.00
N ALA A 631 3.55 -31.52 21.63
CA ALA A 631 2.62 -32.36 22.40
C ALA A 631 1.85 -31.56 23.46
N GLN A 632 0.53 -31.49 23.33
CA GLN A 632 -0.37 -30.86 24.29
C GLN A 632 -0.86 -31.86 25.35
N PHE A 633 -1.74 -31.42 26.25
CA PHE A 633 -2.20 -32.24 27.37
C PHE A 633 -2.81 -33.59 26.92
N GLY A 634 -2.31 -34.69 27.50
CA GLY A 634 -2.74 -36.04 27.15
C GLY A 634 -2.14 -36.62 25.87
N GLN A 635 -1.26 -35.88 25.16
CA GLN A 635 -0.52 -36.38 24.00
C GLN A 635 0.90 -36.84 24.41
N THR A 636 1.43 -37.86 23.74
CA THR A 636 2.79 -38.40 23.97
C THR A 636 3.82 -37.95 22.93
N SER A 637 3.37 -37.33 21.85
CA SER A 637 4.18 -36.80 20.74
C SER A 637 3.48 -35.58 20.14
N ALA A 638 4.28 -34.71 19.52
CA ALA A 638 3.80 -33.60 18.70
C ALA A 638 2.88 -34.09 17.56
N LYS A 639 1.99 -33.21 17.10
CA LYS A 639 0.94 -33.53 16.11
C LYS A 639 0.97 -32.57 14.94
N LEU A 640 0.53 -33.09 13.81
CA LEU A 640 0.16 -32.31 12.64
C LEU A 640 -1.37 -32.24 12.63
N HIS A 641 -1.91 -31.07 12.94
CA HIS A 641 -3.35 -30.78 12.94
C HIS A 641 -3.81 -30.51 11.50
N LEU A 642 -5.00 -30.98 11.16
CA LEU A 642 -5.55 -30.95 9.80
C LEU A 642 -6.96 -30.35 9.81
N ALA A 643 -7.26 -29.58 8.77
CA ALA A 643 -8.60 -29.11 8.41
C ALA A 643 -8.86 -29.43 6.94
N TRP A 644 -10.09 -29.81 6.61
CA TRP A 644 -10.49 -30.21 5.26
C TRP A 644 -11.89 -29.69 4.92
N GLY A 645 -12.03 -29.14 3.72
CA GLY A 645 -13.29 -28.61 3.20
C GLY A 645 -13.47 -28.92 1.72
N ALA A 646 -14.71 -28.83 1.25
CA ALA A 646 -15.05 -28.93 -0.17
C ALA A 646 -15.40 -27.54 -0.73
N HIS A 647 -15.26 -27.34 -2.04
CA HIS A 647 -15.64 -26.08 -2.69
C HIS A 647 -17.12 -25.74 -2.48
N HIS A 648 -18.01 -26.73 -2.61
CA HIS A 648 -19.41 -26.66 -2.16
C HIS A 648 -19.64 -27.56 -0.95
N GLN A 649 -20.15 -26.98 0.14
CA GLN A 649 -20.30 -27.63 1.43
C GLN A 649 -21.65 -27.26 2.06
N ASP A 650 -22.74 -27.69 1.43
CA ASP A 650 -24.09 -27.23 1.76
C ASP A 650 -24.80 -28.11 2.81
N GLU A 651 -25.72 -27.51 3.57
CA GLU A 651 -26.52 -28.26 4.54
C GLU A 651 -27.46 -29.27 3.84
N GLY A 652 -27.41 -30.53 4.26
CA GLY A 652 -28.10 -31.66 3.62
C GLY A 652 -27.37 -32.31 2.45
N SER A 653 -26.18 -31.82 2.09
CA SER A 653 -25.34 -32.41 1.03
C SER A 653 -24.45 -33.57 1.54
N SER A 654 -23.78 -34.28 0.62
CA SER A 654 -22.77 -35.28 0.99
C SER A 654 -21.49 -34.70 1.57
N THR A 655 -21.17 -33.43 1.31
CA THR A 655 -19.99 -32.73 1.84
C THR A 655 -20.23 -32.19 3.27
N GLN A 656 -21.44 -32.36 3.84
CA GLN A 656 -21.70 -32.16 5.27
C GLN A 656 -21.06 -33.28 6.11
N ALA A 657 -19.73 -33.21 6.25
CA ALA A 657 -18.89 -34.10 7.05
C ALA A 657 -18.03 -33.28 8.04
N PRO A 658 -17.55 -33.89 9.15
CA PRO A 658 -16.67 -33.20 10.10
C PRO A 658 -15.31 -32.89 9.45
N SER A 659 -14.81 -31.69 9.68
CA SER A 659 -13.73 -31.09 8.88
C SER A 659 -12.33 -31.16 9.49
N HIS A 660 -12.17 -31.49 10.78
CA HIS A 660 -10.84 -31.43 11.44
C HIS A 660 -10.35 -32.76 12.00
N ALA A 661 -9.03 -32.95 11.99
CA ALA A 661 -8.34 -34.13 12.49
C ALA A 661 -6.94 -33.79 13.05
N TRP A 662 -6.22 -34.79 13.55
CA TRP A 662 -4.76 -34.71 13.70
C TRP A 662 -4.08 -36.02 13.28
N CYS A 663 -2.79 -35.96 12.96
CA CYS A 663 -1.94 -37.12 12.70
C CYS A 663 -0.57 -37.03 13.42
N ASP A 664 0.13 -38.16 13.49
CA ASP A 664 1.53 -38.25 13.88
C ASP A 664 2.45 -37.73 12.75
N LEU A 665 3.60 -37.17 13.11
CA LEU A 665 4.54 -36.54 12.18
C LEU A 665 5.25 -37.51 11.22
N THR A 666 5.14 -38.83 11.45
CA THR A 666 5.66 -39.86 10.54
C THR A 666 4.64 -40.07 9.43
N LEU A 667 4.80 -39.38 8.30
CA LEU A 667 3.78 -39.27 7.25
C LEU A 667 3.38 -40.64 6.66
N SER A 668 4.31 -41.59 6.63
CA SER A 668 4.08 -42.98 6.18
C SER A 668 3.35 -43.88 7.20
N ALA A 669 3.12 -43.39 8.42
CA ALA A 669 2.37 -44.05 9.49
C ALA A 669 1.59 -43.01 10.32
N PRO A 670 0.63 -42.30 9.70
CA PRO A 670 0.09 -41.04 10.24
C PRO A 670 -0.86 -41.23 11.44
N ASN A 671 -1.36 -42.45 11.68
CA ASN A 671 -2.22 -42.78 12.83
C ASN A 671 -3.38 -41.79 13.07
N THR A 672 -3.98 -41.27 12.00
CA THR A 672 -4.89 -40.13 12.00
C THR A 672 -6.08 -40.33 12.95
N GLN A 673 -6.37 -39.33 13.78
CA GLN A 673 -7.49 -39.32 14.72
C GLN A 673 -8.46 -38.19 14.35
N GLY A 674 -9.77 -38.48 14.41
CA GLY A 674 -10.82 -37.58 13.94
C GLY A 674 -12.03 -38.34 13.38
N ALA A 675 -12.86 -37.72 12.54
CA ALA A 675 -12.91 -36.28 12.31
C ALA A 675 -13.82 -35.58 13.35
N TRP A 676 -13.66 -34.27 13.51
CA TRP A 676 -14.40 -33.44 14.46
C TRP A 676 -15.01 -32.20 13.79
N TRP A 677 -16.02 -31.61 14.43
CA TRP A 677 -16.69 -30.39 13.97
C TRP A 677 -16.22 -29.15 14.75
N MET A 678 -16.15 -28.00 14.07
CA MET A 678 -15.85 -26.68 14.67
C MET A 678 -17.03 -25.72 14.55
N GLY A 679 -17.22 -24.83 15.51
CA GLY A 679 -18.28 -23.83 15.49
C GLY A 679 -19.63 -24.32 16.03
N GLU A 680 -20.53 -23.37 16.26
CA GLU A 680 -21.82 -23.56 16.93
C GLU A 680 -22.98 -23.71 15.93
N THR A 681 -22.92 -23.04 14.78
CA THR A 681 -23.94 -23.10 13.71
C THR A 681 -23.54 -24.02 12.54
N SER A 682 -24.48 -24.37 11.65
CA SER A 682 -24.16 -25.13 10.43
C SER A 682 -23.34 -24.29 9.44
N VAL A 683 -23.68 -23.02 9.25
CA VAL A 683 -22.92 -22.07 8.41
C VAL A 683 -21.46 -21.99 8.84
N GLU A 684 -21.19 -21.93 10.15
CA GLU A 684 -19.83 -21.93 10.68
C GLU A 684 -19.06 -23.21 10.34
N ARG A 685 -19.65 -24.38 10.67
CA ARG A 685 -19.05 -25.71 10.45
C ARG A 685 -18.60 -25.98 9.02
N LEU A 686 -19.34 -25.45 8.06
CA LEU A 686 -19.27 -25.87 6.67
C LEU A 686 -18.44 -24.92 5.79
N TYR A 687 -18.55 -23.60 6.01
CA TYR A 687 -17.92 -22.60 5.14
C TYR A 687 -16.90 -21.68 5.85
N ARG A 688 -16.78 -21.68 7.19
CA ARG A 688 -15.96 -20.66 7.91
C ARG A 688 -14.67 -21.15 8.56
N VAL A 689 -14.38 -22.46 8.54
CA VAL A 689 -13.45 -23.09 9.49
C VAL A 689 -12.42 -24.05 8.87
N ASN A 690 -12.41 -24.26 7.55
CA ASN A 690 -11.73 -25.40 6.94
C ASN A 690 -10.94 -25.10 5.66
N ASP A 691 -9.94 -24.22 5.80
CA ASP A 691 -9.05 -23.74 4.73
C ASP A 691 -7.63 -23.51 5.26
N TYR A 692 -7.50 -22.94 6.47
CA TYR A 692 -6.22 -22.70 7.14
C TYR A 692 -6.28 -23.02 8.64
N ILE A 693 -5.12 -23.35 9.21
CA ILE A 693 -4.86 -23.46 10.66
C ILE A 693 -3.56 -22.70 10.95
N PHE A 694 -3.44 -22.03 12.10
CA PHE A 694 -2.17 -21.47 12.59
C PHE A 694 -2.08 -21.41 14.13
N GLU A 695 -0.87 -21.42 14.68
CA GLU A 695 -0.61 -21.37 16.11
C GLU A 695 -0.98 -20.00 16.71
N ILE A 696 -1.66 -20.03 17.85
CA ILE A 696 -1.87 -18.89 18.74
C ILE A 696 -0.81 -18.97 19.86
N PRO A 697 0.02 -17.92 20.08
CA PRO A 697 1.10 -17.94 21.06
C PRO A 697 0.63 -18.40 22.44
N SER A 698 1.30 -19.41 22.99
CA SER A 698 0.86 -20.10 24.22
C SER A 698 0.49 -19.13 25.36
N ALA A 699 1.28 -18.08 25.62
CA ALA A 699 0.98 -17.11 26.68
C ALA A 699 -0.33 -16.32 26.46
N TRP A 700 -0.67 -16.02 25.21
CA TRP A 700 -1.93 -15.35 24.86
C TRP A 700 -3.12 -16.32 24.92
N ALA A 701 -2.95 -17.53 24.37
CA ALA A 701 -3.94 -18.60 24.41
C ALA A 701 -4.27 -19.05 25.86
N ASP A 702 -3.27 -19.20 26.72
CA ASP A 702 -3.45 -19.59 28.12
C ASP A 702 -4.16 -18.47 28.91
N THR A 703 -3.95 -17.19 28.54
CA THR A 703 -4.58 -16.01 29.16
C THR A 703 -6.03 -15.80 28.73
N HIS A 704 -6.31 -15.84 27.42
CA HIS A 704 -7.61 -15.45 26.85
C HIS A 704 -8.51 -16.63 26.44
N LEU A 705 -7.89 -17.77 26.07
CA LEU A 705 -8.55 -18.89 25.42
C LEU A 705 -8.50 -20.21 26.22
N ARG A 706 -8.13 -20.15 27.50
CA ARG A 706 -8.00 -21.33 28.38
C ARG A 706 -7.03 -22.41 27.83
N GLY A 707 -6.07 -22.01 26.99
CA GLY A 707 -5.10 -22.91 26.37
C GLY A 707 -5.56 -23.57 25.06
N ALA A 708 -6.56 -23.02 24.37
CA ALA A 708 -6.82 -23.31 22.96
C ALA A 708 -5.79 -22.57 22.09
N LYS A 709 -4.88 -23.31 21.45
CA LYS A 709 -3.63 -22.81 20.84
C LYS A 709 -3.60 -22.87 19.31
N LEU A 710 -4.71 -23.23 18.68
CA LEU A 710 -4.85 -23.24 17.23
C LEU A 710 -5.96 -22.25 16.84
N ALA A 711 -5.71 -21.41 15.85
CA ALA A 711 -6.73 -20.72 15.09
C ALA A 711 -7.07 -21.57 13.86
N THR A 712 -8.33 -21.61 13.45
CA THR A 712 -8.72 -22.12 12.13
C THR A 712 -9.77 -21.20 11.50
N GLY A 713 -9.83 -21.20 10.18
CA GLY A 713 -10.75 -20.35 9.43
C GLY A 713 -10.86 -20.77 7.97
N ARG A 714 -11.55 -19.94 7.19
CA ARG A 714 -11.72 -20.10 5.75
C ARG A 714 -11.98 -18.79 5.04
N TYR A 715 -11.52 -18.70 3.79
CA TYR A 715 -11.99 -17.74 2.82
C TYR A 715 -12.65 -18.44 1.62
N ARG A 716 -13.48 -17.70 0.89
CA ARG A 716 -13.99 -18.07 -0.44
C ARG A 716 -14.54 -16.83 -1.13
N ASP A 717 -14.25 -16.76 -2.43
CA ASP A 717 -14.85 -15.84 -3.38
C ASP A 717 -16.40 -15.80 -3.31
N GLY A 718 -16.99 -14.64 -3.61
CA GLY A 718 -18.42 -14.39 -3.46
C GLY A 718 -18.91 -14.22 -2.01
N GLY A 719 -18.02 -14.21 -1.03
CA GLY A 719 -18.34 -13.94 0.38
C GLY A 719 -19.11 -15.06 1.10
N TRP A 720 -19.19 -16.25 0.52
CA TRP A 720 -19.94 -17.38 1.11
C TRP A 720 -19.34 -17.77 2.46
N SER A 721 -18.02 -17.84 2.53
CA SER A 721 -17.25 -18.15 3.75
C SER A 721 -17.13 -16.98 4.73
N GLY A 722 -17.52 -15.78 4.32
CA GLY A 722 -17.25 -14.55 5.04
C GLY A 722 -16.73 -13.50 4.07
N MET A 723 -17.24 -12.28 4.19
CA MET A 723 -16.79 -11.11 3.43
C MET A 723 -15.54 -10.50 4.09
N GLY A 724 -14.51 -11.34 4.31
CA GLY A 724 -13.38 -11.08 5.19
C GLY A 724 -12.92 -12.37 5.91
N PRO A 725 -11.63 -12.48 6.34
CA PRO A 725 -11.10 -13.67 7.01
C PRO A 725 -11.84 -14.10 8.27
N ASN A 726 -11.70 -15.37 8.67
CA ASN A 726 -12.32 -15.93 9.87
C ASN A 726 -11.27 -16.47 10.85
N ILE A 727 -11.52 -16.34 12.15
CA ILE A 727 -10.71 -16.93 13.23
C ILE A 727 -11.65 -17.58 14.25
N PHE A 728 -11.63 -18.91 14.26
CA PHE A 728 -12.21 -19.76 15.30
C PHE A 728 -11.05 -20.44 16.04
N ALA A 729 -10.77 -20.00 17.25
CA ALA A 729 -9.70 -20.57 18.06
C ALA A 729 -10.17 -21.82 18.82
N TYR A 730 -9.35 -22.86 18.87
CA TYR A 730 -9.71 -24.18 19.38
C TYR A 730 -8.49 -24.94 19.93
N GLY A 731 -8.74 -26.06 20.59
CA GLY A 731 -7.70 -26.94 21.12
C GLY A 731 -8.28 -28.32 21.42
N PRO A 732 -8.20 -29.30 20.50
CA PRO A 732 -8.95 -30.55 20.62
C PRO A 732 -8.62 -31.33 21.91
N TRP A 733 -7.39 -31.22 22.43
CA TRP A 733 -6.96 -31.77 23.73
C TRP A 733 -7.79 -31.30 24.93
N LEU A 734 -8.57 -30.22 24.81
CA LEU A 734 -9.47 -29.70 25.85
C LEU A 734 -10.78 -30.51 25.95
N ASP A 735 -11.22 -31.13 24.85
CA ASP A 735 -12.43 -31.96 24.78
C ASP A 735 -12.10 -33.48 24.83
N GLY A 736 -10.86 -33.86 24.55
CA GLY A 736 -10.33 -35.21 24.71
C GLY A 736 -8.95 -35.39 24.06
N SER A 737 -8.24 -36.47 24.35
CA SER A 737 -6.94 -36.75 23.70
C SER A 737 -6.80 -38.20 23.24
N PRO A 738 -7.27 -38.55 22.03
CA PRO A 738 -8.10 -37.74 21.13
C PRO A 738 -9.54 -37.55 21.64
N PRO A 739 -10.29 -36.54 21.18
CA PRO A 739 -11.75 -36.51 21.29
C PRO A 739 -12.36 -37.63 20.45
N ALA A 740 -13.56 -38.08 20.81
CA ALA A 740 -14.29 -39.04 19.99
C ALA A 740 -14.61 -38.46 18.60
N SER A 741 -14.64 -39.30 17.56
CA SER A 741 -15.13 -38.90 16.24
C SER A 741 -16.53 -38.29 16.33
N ASP A 742 -16.84 -37.36 15.42
CA ASP A 742 -18.08 -36.56 15.37
C ASP A 742 -18.31 -35.63 16.58
N THR A 743 -17.33 -35.47 17.48
CA THR A 743 -17.41 -34.43 18.54
C THR A 743 -17.47 -33.04 17.91
N ILE A 744 -18.40 -32.20 18.40
CA ILE A 744 -18.39 -30.76 18.18
C ILE A 744 -17.48 -30.15 19.26
N LEU A 745 -16.33 -29.62 18.84
CA LEU A 745 -15.29 -29.13 19.74
C LEU A 745 -15.59 -27.72 20.24
N ALA A 746 -15.05 -27.38 21.41
CA ALA A 746 -15.19 -26.06 21.99
C ALA A 746 -14.34 -25.04 21.21
N THR A 747 -15.02 -24.08 20.55
CA THR A 747 -14.38 -23.00 19.80
C THR A 747 -14.59 -21.63 20.43
N HIS A 748 -13.66 -20.71 20.18
CA HIS A 748 -13.78 -19.29 20.49
C HIS A 748 -13.75 -18.50 19.16
N LYS A 749 -14.89 -17.94 18.78
CA LYS A 749 -15.00 -17.01 17.66
C LYS A 749 -14.28 -15.71 18.01
N LEU A 750 -13.25 -15.35 17.23
CA LEU A 750 -12.43 -14.14 17.42
C LEU A 750 -12.55 -13.17 16.23
N LEU A 751 -12.74 -13.70 15.02
CA LEU A 751 -13.00 -12.93 13.80
C LEU A 751 -14.02 -13.71 12.94
N ALA A 752 -15.10 -13.06 12.50
CA ALA A 752 -16.13 -13.64 11.65
C ALA A 752 -17.04 -12.54 11.07
N TYR A 753 -16.77 -12.14 9.83
CA TYR A 753 -17.54 -11.13 9.07
C TYR A 753 -18.92 -11.64 8.58
N SER A 754 -19.73 -10.78 7.97
CA SER A 754 -20.97 -11.16 7.28
C SER A 754 -20.72 -12.17 6.16
N SER A 755 -21.76 -12.91 5.74
CA SER A 755 -21.66 -13.91 4.67
C SER A 755 -22.87 -13.81 3.75
N SER A 756 -22.62 -13.80 2.43
CA SER A 756 -23.64 -13.76 1.40
C SER A 756 -24.55 -15.00 1.45
N TYR A 757 -23.97 -16.18 1.71
CA TYR A 757 -24.68 -17.44 1.91
C TYR A 757 -25.60 -17.40 3.14
N ALA A 758 -25.20 -16.68 4.20
CA ALA A 758 -26.03 -16.44 5.38
C ALA A 758 -27.08 -15.33 5.18
N GLY A 759 -27.12 -14.68 4.01
CA GLY A 759 -28.06 -13.61 3.68
C GLY A 759 -27.75 -12.26 4.32
N GLY A 760 -26.50 -11.98 4.67
CA GLY A 760 -26.06 -10.70 5.25
C GLY A 760 -24.90 -10.06 4.49
N GLY A 761 -24.79 -8.73 4.59
CA GLY A 761 -23.70 -7.95 3.98
C GLY A 761 -23.28 -6.69 4.75
N ASP A 762 -23.83 -6.44 5.93
CA ASP A 762 -23.71 -5.14 6.62
C ASP A 762 -22.37 -4.95 7.37
N HIS A 763 -21.54 -6.00 7.46
CA HIS A 763 -20.27 -5.98 8.17
C HIS A 763 -19.24 -6.81 7.39
N THR A 764 -18.35 -6.14 6.66
CA THR A 764 -17.30 -6.75 5.80
C THR A 764 -15.92 -6.31 6.26
N LEU A 765 -14.88 -6.92 5.70
CA LEU A 765 -13.57 -6.31 5.59
C LEU A 765 -13.71 -4.94 4.87
N ASP A 766 -12.98 -3.93 5.31
CA ASP A 766 -12.97 -2.63 4.62
C ASP A 766 -12.40 -2.79 3.20
N TYR A 767 -13.03 -2.18 2.20
CA TYR A 767 -12.71 -2.36 0.77
C TYR A 767 -12.80 -3.81 0.26
N TYR A 768 -13.65 -4.64 0.90
CA TYR A 768 -13.97 -5.99 0.46
C TYR A 768 -14.53 -6.05 -0.98
N HIS A 769 -14.00 -6.97 -1.78
CA HIS A 769 -14.59 -7.38 -3.07
C HIS A 769 -14.90 -8.88 -3.06
N ASP A 770 -15.98 -9.30 -3.74
CA ASP A 770 -16.29 -10.75 -3.92
C ASP A 770 -15.19 -11.53 -4.67
N SER A 771 -14.21 -10.83 -5.26
CA SER A 771 -13.06 -11.42 -5.97
C SER A 771 -11.82 -11.66 -5.10
N ASP A 772 -11.78 -11.16 -3.86
CA ASP A 772 -10.66 -11.36 -2.94
C ASP A 772 -10.48 -12.86 -2.59
N ASP A 773 -9.26 -13.30 -2.25
CA ASP A 773 -8.99 -14.63 -1.65
C ASP A 773 -7.84 -14.55 -0.63
N TRP A 774 -7.97 -15.19 0.54
CA TRP A 774 -6.98 -15.13 1.61
C TRP A 774 -6.54 -16.55 2.00
N ALA A 775 -5.50 -17.03 1.32
CA ALA A 775 -5.08 -18.42 1.27
C ALA A 775 -4.33 -18.94 2.52
N GLY A 776 -3.94 -18.05 3.43
CA GLY A 776 -3.33 -18.46 4.69
C GLY A 776 -3.23 -17.32 5.71
N GLY A 777 -2.90 -17.68 6.95
CA GLY A 777 -2.67 -16.71 8.02
C GLY A 777 -1.68 -17.23 9.05
N ALA A 778 -1.12 -16.33 9.84
CA ALA A 778 -0.14 -16.63 10.87
C ALA A 778 -0.21 -15.63 12.03
N TRP A 779 0.15 -16.05 13.24
CA TRP A 779 0.31 -15.15 14.36
C TRP A 779 1.79 -14.80 14.55
N LEU A 780 2.19 -13.59 14.16
CA LEU A 780 3.57 -13.11 14.23
C LEU A 780 3.93 -12.62 15.64
N THR A 781 5.17 -12.84 16.07
CA THR A 781 5.72 -12.32 17.34
C THR A 781 7.22 -12.05 17.22
N ALA A 782 7.62 -10.78 17.17
CA ALA A 782 9.02 -10.38 17.12
C ALA A 782 9.40 -9.59 18.38
N GLY A 783 10.20 -10.19 19.26
CA GLY A 783 10.56 -9.63 20.56
C GLY A 783 9.33 -9.31 21.43
N ALA A 784 8.95 -8.04 21.50
CA ALA A 784 7.76 -7.55 22.21
C ALA A 784 6.62 -7.08 21.27
N LYS A 785 6.77 -7.26 19.95
CA LYS A 785 5.73 -6.97 18.95
C LYS A 785 4.87 -8.21 18.67
N SER A 786 3.62 -8.03 18.27
CA SER A 786 2.78 -9.13 17.73
C SER A 786 1.72 -8.62 16.75
N ALA A 787 1.33 -9.47 15.81
CA ALA A 787 0.23 -9.26 14.86
C ALA A 787 -0.41 -10.62 14.53
N VAL A 788 -1.67 -10.61 14.07
CA VAL A 788 -2.21 -11.72 13.28
C VAL A 788 -2.25 -11.27 11.84
N VAL A 789 -1.59 -12.00 10.93
CA VAL A 789 -1.57 -11.67 9.51
C VAL A 789 -2.40 -12.67 8.71
N PHE A 790 -3.00 -12.19 7.62
CA PHE A 790 -3.48 -13.02 6.52
C PHE A 790 -2.74 -12.64 5.25
N VAL A 791 -2.46 -13.63 4.40
CA VAL A 791 -1.79 -13.45 3.11
C VAL A 791 -2.73 -13.93 2.01
N GLY A 792 -2.84 -13.16 0.93
CA GLY A 792 -3.88 -13.37 -0.06
C GLY A 792 -3.69 -12.60 -1.36
N THR A 793 -4.64 -12.83 -2.26
CA THR A 793 -4.87 -12.09 -3.50
C THR A 793 -6.01 -11.10 -3.24
N LYS A 794 -5.71 -9.79 -3.21
CA LYS A 794 -6.71 -8.72 -3.19
C LYS A 794 -7.13 -8.39 -4.63
N GLY A 795 -8.42 -8.23 -4.90
CA GLY A 795 -8.90 -7.55 -6.10
C GLY A 795 -8.82 -6.04 -5.90
N GLY A 796 -8.03 -5.34 -6.72
CA GLY A 796 -7.68 -3.92 -6.55
C GLY A 796 -7.95 -3.01 -7.75
N GLY A 797 -8.27 -3.55 -8.94
CA GLY A 797 -8.52 -2.73 -10.13
C GLY A 797 -9.93 -2.13 -10.22
N ASP A 798 -10.17 -1.27 -11.21
CA ASP A 798 -11.40 -0.48 -11.46
C ASP A 798 -12.73 -1.22 -11.27
N TYR A 799 -12.78 -2.51 -11.61
CA TYR A 799 -13.99 -3.32 -11.57
C TYR A 799 -13.76 -4.69 -10.92
N TRP A 800 -14.84 -5.28 -10.42
CA TRP A 800 -14.93 -6.70 -10.09
C TRP A 800 -16.29 -7.29 -10.52
N TRP A 801 -16.29 -8.54 -10.99
CA TRP A 801 -17.46 -9.18 -11.59
C TRP A 801 -17.48 -10.69 -11.38
N TYR A 802 -18.69 -11.26 -11.47
CA TYR A 802 -18.86 -12.70 -11.63
C TYR A 802 -18.93 -13.04 -13.12
N GLY A 803 -17.98 -13.83 -13.58
CA GLY A 803 -17.84 -14.15 -14.99
C GLY A 803 -16.55 -14.86 -15.30
N TYR A 804 -15.85 -14.39 -16.31
CA TYR A 804 -14.61 -14.98 -16.80
C TYR A 804 -13.51 -13.92 -16.80
N SER A 805 -12.25 -14.32 -16.92
CA SER A 805 -11.14 -13.42 -17.24
C SER A 805 -11.35 -12.78 -18.62
N SER A 806 -10.77 -11.60 -18.84
CA SER A 806 -10.72 -11.01 -20.18
C SER A 806 -9.79 -11.84 -21.07
N PRO A 807 -10.25 -12.33 -22.25
CA PRO A 807 -9.39 -13.01 -23.21
C PRO A 807 -8.26 -12.16 -23.78
N ALA A 808 -8.27 -10.84 -23.54
CA ALA A 808 -7.22 -9.91 -23.92
C ALA A 808 -6.25 -9.58 -22.78
N GLY A 809 -6.56 -9.95 -21.53
CA GLY A 809 -5.80 -9.54 -20.34
C GLY A 809 -5.85 -8.03 -20.06
N ASP A 810 -6.82 -7.32 -20.63
CA ASP A 810 -6.90 -5.85 -20.73
C ASP A 810 -7.66 -5.16 -19.58
N GLY A 811 -7.85 -5.85 -18.46
CA GLY A 811 -8.61 -5.33 -17.31
C GLY A 811 -10.14 -5.33 -17.48
N VAL A 812 -10.68 -5.53 -18.69
CA VAL A 812 -12.11 -5.30 -18.99
C VAL A 812 -13.02 -6.41 -18.43
N PRO A 813 -14.19 -6.08 -17.84
CA PRO A 813 -15.14 -7.08 -17.34
C PRO A 813 -15.73 -8.01 -18.41
N CYS A 814 -15.41 -9.31 -18.34
CA CYS A 814 -16.07 -10.37 -19.09
C CYS A 814 -17.21 -11.00 -18.26
N VAL A 815 -18.28 -10.23 -18.06
CA VAL A 815 -19.42 -10.57 -17.18
C VAL A 815 -20.18 -11.81 -17.70
N HIS A 816 -20.52 -12.73 -16.79
CA HIS A 816 -21.41 -13.85 -17.12
C HIS A 816 -22.87 -13.37 -17.16
N ILE A 817 -23.53 -13.58 -18.29
CA ILE A 817 -24.96 -13.26 -18.47
C ILE A 817 -25.79 -14.54 -18.24
N PRO A 818 -26.54 -14.62 -17.13
CA PRO A 818 -27.27 -15.82 -16.73
C PRO A 818 -28.57 -16.03 -17.55
N GLN A 819 -29.17 -17.21 -17.45
CA GLN A 819 -30.42 -17.52 -18.14
C GLN A 819 -31.65 -16.91 -17.45
N PRO A 820 -32.75 -16.62 -18.17
CA PRO A 820 -33.95 -16.03 -17.58
C PRO A 820 -34.58 -16.90 -16.48
N GLY A 821 -34.35 -16.56 -15.22
CA GLY A 821 -34.80 -17.29 -14.03
C GLY A 821 -33.69 -17.71 -13.06
N GLU A 822 -32.43 -17.44 -13.39
CA GLU A 822 -31.27 -17.51 -12.49
C GLU A 822 -31.05 -16.14 -11.78
N ASP A 823 -29.99 -16.04 -10.96
CA ASP A 823 -29.51 -14.79 -10.33
C ASP A 823 -29.32 -13.65 -11.36
N GLU A 824 -29.30 -12.40 -10.90
CA GLU A 824 -28.94 -11.26 -11.77
C GLU A 824 -27.42 -11.23 -12.05
N PRO A 825 -26.98 -10.79 -13.25
CA PRO A 825 -25.56 -10.63 -13.57
C PRO A 825 -24.87 -9.66 -12.61
N ARG A 826 -23.61 -9.95 -12.26
CA ARG A 826 -22.87 -9.22 -11.21
C ARG A 826 -21.60 -8.60 -11.78
N CYS A 827 -21.54 -7.27 -11.78
CA CYS A 827 -20.40 -6.43 -12.19
C CYS A 827 -20.49 -5.16 -11.37
N TYR A 828 -19.43 -4.77 -10.67
CA TYR A 828 -19.39 -3.56 -9.84
C TYR A 828 -18.12 -2.75 -10.09
N ARG A 829 -18.22 -1.43 -9.93
CA ARG A 829 -17.06 -0.51 -9.90
C ARG A 829 -16.48 -0.50 -8.49
N SER A 830 -15.16 -0.57 -8.38
CA SER A 830 -14.44 -0.63 -7.10
C SER A 830 -14.51 0.70 -6.32
N SER A 831 -14.71 1.83 -7.02
CA SER A 831 -14.75 3.18 -6.44
C SER A 831 -16.03 3.51 -5.65
N ASP A 832 -17.18 2.90 -5.99
CA ASP A 832 -18.46 3.23 -5.36
C ASP A 832 -19.43 2.02 -5.20
N GLY A 833 -19.02 0.82 -5.60
CA GLY A 833 -19.86 -0.38 -5.61
C GLY A 833 -21.02 -0.34 -6.61
N SER A 834 -21.07 0.63 -7.53
CA SER A 834 -22.15 0.77 -8.49
C SER A 834 -22.07 -0.28 -9.61
N SER A 835 -23.22 -0.72 -10.12
CA SER A 835 -23.27 -1.77 -11.15
C SER A 835 -22.66 -1.32 -12.48
N CYS A 836 -21.75 -2.13 -13.04
CA CYS A 836 -21.17 -1.98 -14.39
C CYS A 836 -21.78 -2.93 -15.44
N VAL A 837 -22.87 -3.63 -15.12
CA VAL A 837 -23.50 -4.61 -16.03
C VAL A 837 -23.95 -3.98 -17.36
N ASP A 838 -24.50 -2.77 -17.33
CA ASP A 838 -24.99 -2.07 -18.53
C ASP A 838 -23.84 -1.59 -19.46
N ASP A 839 -22.63 -1.41 -18.93
CA ASP A 839 -21.44 -1.04 -19.70
C ASP A 839 -20.83 -2.26 -20.42
N PHE A 840 -20.89 -3.44 -19.78
CA PHE A 840 -20.30 -4.69 -20.27
C PHE A 840 -21.35 -5.82 -20.47
N PRO A 841 -22.40 -5.61 -21.28
CA PRO A 841 -23.61 -6.44 -21.28
C PRO A 841 -23.48 -7.82 -21.95
N THR A 842 -22.38 -8.13 -22.62
CA THR A 842 -22.04 -9.49 -23.11
C THR A 842 -20.53 -9.63 -23.32
N CYS A 843 -19.91 -10.64 -22.72
CA CYS A 843 -18.61 -11.11 -23.19
C CYS A 843 -18.77 -11.86 -24.54
N THR A 844 -17.84 -11.66 -25.49
CA THR A 844 -17.97 -12.22 -26.85
C THR A 844 -16.67 -12.81 -27.39
N GLY A 845 -16.78 -13.89 -28.18
CA GLY A 845 -15.69 -14.41 -29.03
C GLY A 845 -15.04 -15.72 -28.59
N TYR A 846 -15.11 -16.09 -27.30
CA TYR A 846 -14.26 -17.14 -26.72
C TYR A 846 -15.07 -18.19 -25.95
N ALA A 847 -14.60 -19.44 -26.00
CA ALA A 847 -15.01 -20.50 -25.08
C ALA A 847 -14.03 -20.48 -23.90
N ILE A 848 -14.45 -19.85 -22.80
CA ILE A 848 -13.64 -19.66 -21.60
C ILE A 848 -14.21 -20.58 -20.53
N ASP A 849 -13.53 -21.69 -20.24
CA ASP A 849 -14.01 -22.70 -19.28
C ASP A 849 -13.64 -22.36 -17.81
N SER A 850 -13.68 -21.06 -17.46
CA SER A 850 -13.12 -20.50 -16.21
C SER A 850 -14.07 -19.52 -15.51
N LYS A 851 -15.28 -19.98 -15.17
CA LYS A 851 -16.29 -19.12 -14.53
C LYS A 851 -16.05 -18.99 -13.02
N GLY A 852 -15.89 -17.76 -12.53
CA GLY A 852 -15.71 -17.44 -11.11
C GLY A 852 -15.80 -15.94 -10.86
N TRP A 853 -15.30 -15.48 -9.72
CA TRP A 853 -15.09 -14.06 -9.49
C TRP A 853 -13.74 -13.59 -10.05
N TRP A 854 -13.73 -12.36 -10.55
CA TRP A 854 -12.60 -11.71 -11.20
C TRP A 854 -12.58 -10.22 -10.87
N SER A 855 -11.40 -9.60 -10.92
CA SER A 855 -11.19 -8.15 -10.89
C SER A 855 -10.34 -7.72 -12.07
N SER A 856 -10.40 -6.43 -12.41
CA SER A 856 -9.55 -5.82 -13.45
C SER A 856 -8.06 -5.95 -13.15
N ARG A 857 -7.71 -5.93 -11.86
CA ARG A 857 -6.36 -6.15 -11.34
C ARG A 857 -6.42 -6.88 -10.00
N PHE A 858 -5.52 -7.82 -9.82
CA PHE A 858 -5.26 -8.52 -8.57
C PHE A 858 -3.86 -8.18 -8.08
N ASP A 859 -3.68 -8.14 -6.76
CA ASP A 859 -2.42 -7.84 -6.08
C ASP A 859 -2.20 -8.82 -4.93
N ALA A 860 -0.95 -9.25 -4.70
CA ALA A 860 -0.61 -10.10 -3.57
C ALA A 860 -0.32 -9.26 -2.31
N GLN A 861 -1.03 -9.52 -1.22
CA GLN A 861 -0.99 -8.66 -0.02
C GLN A 861 -0.91 -9.46 1.28
N ILE A 862 -0.32 -8.83 2.31
CA ILE A 862 -0.36 -9.25 3.71
C ILE A 862 -1.14 -8.19 4.51
N ILE A 863 -2.25 -8.58 5.15
CA ILE A 863 -3.06 -7.69 6.02
C ILE A 863 -2.86 -8.01 7.50
N PHE A 864 -2.72 -6.97 8.33
CA PHE A 864 -2.28 -7.08 9.72
C PHE A 864 -3.39 -6.72 10.71
N TYR A 865 -3.88 -7.69 11.49
CA TYR A 865 -4.88 -7.53 12.55
C TYR A 865 -4.25 -7.39 13.94
N ASN A 866 -4.86 -6.54 14.77
CA ASN A 866 -4.42 -6.27 16.13
C ASN A 866 -4.79 -7.43 17.09
N PRO A 867 -3.81 -8.09 17.76
CA PRO A 867 -4.08 -9.12 18.76
C PRO A 867 -4.94 -8.65 19.95
N ALA A 868 -4.93 -7.35 20.28
CA ALA A 868 -5.76 -6.79 21.34
C ALA A 868 -7.25 -6.74 20.96
N ASP A 869 -7.57 -6.59 19.68
CA ASP A 869 -8.96 -6.60 19.19
C ASP A 869 -9.57 -8.01 19.31
N LEU A 870 -8.79 -9.05 18.99
CA LEU A 870 -9.21 -10.44 19.19
C LEU A 870 -9.42 -10.75 20.69
N ALA A 871 -8.65 -10.12 21.58
CA ALA A 871 -8.88 -10.20 23.02
C ALA A 871 -10.15 -9.43 23.44
N ALA A 872 -10.43 -8.28 22.82
CA ALA A 872 -11.65 -7.52 23.05
C ALA A 872 -12.91 -8.31 22.61
N VAL A 873 -12.86 -8.99 21.46
CA VAL A 873 -13.91 -9.92 21.01
C VAL A 873 -14.07 -11.07 22.00
N LYS A 874 -12.97 -11.70 22.43
CA LYS A 874 -13.01 -12.76 23.44
C LYS A 874 -13.57 -12.31 24.79
N ASN A 875 -13.48 -11.03 25.12
CA ASN A 875 -14.01 -10.42 26.34
C ASN A 875 -15.45 -9.88 26.19
N GLY A 876 -16.02 -9.87 24.98
CA GLY A 876 -17.35 -9.29 24.72
C GLY A 876 -17.38 -7.76 24.81
N THR A 877 -16.25 -7.10 24.55
CA THR A 877 -16.14 -5.63 24.45
C THR A 877 -15.95 -5.13 23.02
N LYS A 878 -16.01 -6.05 22.05
CA LYS A 878 -15.97 -5.83 20.60
C LYS A 878 -16.74 -7.01 19.95
N GLU A 879 -17.49 -6.79 18.89
CA GLU A 879 -18.20 -7.84 18.14
C GLU A 879 -17.27 -8.51 17.12
N SER A 880 -17.53 -9.77 16.74
CA SER A 880 -16.56 -10.57 15.97
C SER A 880 -16.30 -10.09 14.53
N TYR A 881 -17.05 -9.13 14.03
CA TYR A 881 -16.90 -8.53 12.69
C TYR A 881 -16.31 -7.11 12.73
N GLU A 882 -16.06 -6.54 13.93
CA GLU A 882 -15.51 -5.19 14.08
C GLU A 882 -13.96 -5.10 14.05
N PRO A 883 -13.15 -6.16 14.28
CA PRO A 883 -11.71 -6.07 14.04
C PRO A 883 -11.45 -5.91 12.54
N GLN A 884 -10.64 -4.93 12.18
CA GLN A 884 -10.17 -4.70 10.81
C GLN A 884 -8.63 -4.74 10.81
N PRO A 885 -7.98 -4.86 9.63
CA PRO A 885 -6.55 -4.62 9.52
C PRO A 885 -6.18 -3.20 9.96
N TYR A 886 -5.05 -3.04 10.66
CA TYR A 886 -4.46 -1.73 10.95
C TYR A 886 -3.37 -1.33 9.95
N ALA A 887 -2.91 -2.28 9.13
CA ALA A 887 -1.92 -2.07 8.08
C ALA A 887 -2.03 -3.17 7.01
N THR A 888 -1.49 -2.87 5.83
CA THR A 888 -1.31 -3.78 4.71
C THR A 888 0.13 -3.67 4.21
N LEU A 889 0.70 -4.77 3.72
CA LEU A 889 1.95 -4.81 2.95
C LEU A 889 1.64 -5.44 1.60
N ASP A 890 1.92 -4.71 0.52
CA ASP A 890 1.97 -5.31 -0.81
C ASP A 890 3.24 -6.14 -0.97
N ILE A 891 3.11 -7.33 -1.57
CA ILE A 891 4.22 -8.25 -1.82
C ILE A 891 4.30 -8.69 -3.28
N ASP A 892 3.51 -8.10 -4.19
CA ASP A 892 3.39 -8.57 -5.57
C ASP A 892 4.72 -8.44 -6.35
N GLU A 893 5.47 -7.35 -6.12
CA GLU A 893 6.83 -7.13 -6.64
C GLU A 893 7.86 -8.18 -6.14
N ARG A 894 7.52 -9.01 -5.16
CA ARG A 894 8.40 -10.07 -4.62
C ARG A 894 8.13 -11.43 -5.26
N LEU A 895 7.02 -11.57 -5.96
CA LEU A 895 6.58 -12.79 -6.65
C LEU A 895 7.24 -12.87 -8.04
N PHE A 896 7.38 -14.08 -8.57
CA PHE A 896 7.89 -14.29 -9.93
C PHE A 896 6.81 -14.08 -11.00
N LEU A 897 5.55 -14.29 -10.63
CA LEU A 897 4.37 -14.17 -11.49
C LEU A 897 4.45 -14.98 -12.78
N SER A 898 5.22 -16.07 -12.74
CA SER A 898 5.55 -16.90 -13.90
C SER A 898 4.29 -17.41 -14.59
N TRP A 899 4.37 -17.51 -15.91
CA TRP A 899 3.28 -18.06 -16.71
C TRP A 899 3.51 -19.55 -17.02
N PRO A 900 2.71 -20.49 -16.46
CA PRO A 900 2.60 -21.83 -17.02
C PRO A 900 1.96 -21.72 -18.41
N SER A 901 2.61 -22.29 -19.43
CA SER A 901 2.33 -21.97 -20.84
C SER A 901 0.89 -22.26 -21.29
N ASP A 902 0.17 -21.21 -21.71
CA ASP A 902 -1.03 -21.16 -22.58
C ASP A 902 -2.24 -22.10 -22.31
N THR A 903 -2.19 -22.99 -21.31
CA THR A 903 -3.22 -24.03 -21.12
C THR A 903 -3.97 -23.97 -19.80
N ASP A 904 -3.52 -23.18 -18.81
CA ASP A 904 -4.20 -23.02 -17.53
C ASP A 904 -4.97 -21.68 -17.48
N ILE A 905 -6.18 -21.73 -18.01
CA ILE A 905 -7.06 -20.56 -18.18
C ILE A 905 -7.76 -20.14 -16.87
N ASP A 906 -7.80 -21.04 -15.87
CA ASP A 906 -8.53 -20.83 -14.62
C ASP A 906 -7.90 -19.80 -13.69
N CYS A 907 -6.60 -19.54 -13.83
CA CYS A 907 -5.87 -18.58 -13.02
C CYS A 907 -5.82 -17.15 -13.58
N GLY A 908 -6.08 -16.96 -14.88
CA GLY A 908 -6.04 -15.66 -15.55
C GLY A 908 -4.63 -15.10 -15.81
N THR A 909 -4.51 -14.18 -16.76
CA THR A 909 -3.24 -13.61 -17.24
C THR A 909 -3.00 -12.18 -16.78
N GLY A 910 -1.72 -11.76 -16.74
CA GLY A 910 -1.33 -10.38 -16.46
C GLY A 910 -1.84 -9.86 -15.12
N ASP A 911 -2.33 -8.62 -15.08
CA ASP A 911 -2.98 -8.03 -13.91
C ASP A 911 -4.18 -8.85 -13.42
N GLN A 912 -4.85 -9.61 -14.29
CA GLN A 912 -5.97 -10.49 -13.93
C GLN A 912 -5.54 -11.87 -13.40
N ARG A 913 -4.24 -12.13 -13.18
CA ARG A 913 -3.74 -13.37 -12.54
C ARG A 913 -4.16 -13.41 -11.07
N LYS A 914 -5.19 -14.19 -10.74
CA LYS A 914 -5.70 -14.32 -9.35
C LYS A 914 -4.95 -15.35 -8.50
N CYS A 915 -4.32 -16.34 -9.14
CA CYS A 915 -3.55 -17.38 -8.48
C CYS A 915 -2.15 -16.88 -8.10
N ARG A 916 -2.06 -15.99 -7.11
CA ARG A 916 -0.80 -15.39 -6.66
C ARG A 916 -0.23 -16.15 -5.47
N THR A 917 -0.85 -16.04 -4.30
CA THR A 917 -0.39 -16.66 -3.06
C THR A 917 -1.06 -18.00 -2.75
N GLY A 918 -0.42 -18.81 -1.90
CA GLY A 918 -0.97 -20.02 -1.29
C GLY A 918 -0.77 -20.01 0.23
N ALA A 919 -0.56 -21.18 0.81
CA ALA A 919 -0.39 -21.33 2.26
C ALA A 919 0.78 -20.54 2.86
N VAL A 920 0.69 -20.31 4.17
CA VAL A 920 1.62 -19.55 5.00
C VAL A 920 2.08 -20.40 6.18
N ALA A 921 3.35 -20.29 6.57
CA ALA A 921 3.86 -20.87 7.82
C ALA A 921 4.80 -19.90 8.53
N TYR A 922 4.88 -19.99 9.87
CA TYR A 922 5.70 -19.09 10.67
C TYR A 922 6.60 -19.84 11.66
N ASP A 923 7.91 -19.69 11.49
CA ASP A 923 8.90 -20.08 12.48
C ASP A 923 8.96 -19.00 13.58
N ARG A 924 8.26 -19.25 14.69
CA ARG A 924 8.27 -18.38 15.87
C ARG A 924 9.64 -18.35 16.59
N ALA A 925 10.49 -19.36 16.42
CA ALA A 925 11.74 -19.48 17.16
C ALA A 925 12.84 -18.58 16.58
N ASN A 926 12.95 -18.51 15.24
CA ASN A 926 13.93 -17.67 14.55
C ASN A 926 13.30 -16.43 13.87
N GLY A 927 11.97 -16.40 13.74
CA GLY A 927 11.21 -15.25 13.24
C GLY A 927 10.93 -15.26 11.73
N PHE A 928 11.10 -16.39 11.05
CA PHE A 928 10.88 -16.49 9.60
C PHE A 928 9.40 -16.70 9.24
N LEU A 929 8.88 -15.86 8.34
CA LEU A 929 7.59 -16.03 7.68
C LEU A 929 7.80 -16.63 6.29
N TYR A 930 7.18 -17.79 6.05
CA TYR A 930 7.19 -18.51 4.78
C TYR A 930 5.85 -18.34 4.08
N VAL A 931 5.85 -17.92 2.81
CA VAL A 931 4.65 -17.81 1.96
C VAL A 931 4.88 -18.59 0.67
N LEU A 932 3.88 -19.36 0.23
CA LEU A 932 3.91 -19.95 -1.11
C LEU A 932 3.42 -18.96 -2.17
N GLU A 933 4.20 -18.75 -3.23
CA GLU A 933 3.64 -18.31 -4.51
C GLU A 933 3.15 -19.55 -5.27
N ARG A 934 1.96 -19.50 -5.88
CA ARG A 934 1.45 -20.60 -6.72
C ARG A 934 1.86 -20.40 -8.19
N PHE A 935 2.01 -21.51 -8.92
CA PHE A 935 2.28 -21.54 -10.37
C PHE A 935 3.50 -20.71 -10.80
N SER A 936 4.61 -20.80 -10.06
CA SER A 936 5.79 -19.95 -10.26
C SER A 936 7.05 -20.69 -10.68
N ASP A 937 7.18 -21.99 -10.37
CA ASP A 937 8.21 -22.89 -10.91
C ASP A 937 7.55 -23.95 -11.81
N GLU A 938 7.24 -23.57 -13.05
CA GLU A 938 6.31 -24.29 -13.93
C GLU A 938 4.92 -24.42 -13.23
N ALA A 939 4.37 -25.62 -13.03
CA ALA A 939 3.13 -25.74 -12.26
C ALA A 939 3.36 -25.78 -10.73
N LYS A 940 4.61 -25.81 -10.25
CA LYS A 940 4.92 -25.90 -8.81
C LYS A 940 4.91 -24.54 -8.12
N PRO A 941 4.59 -24.50 -6.81
CA PRO A 941 4.86 -23.35 -5.96
C PRO A 941 6.35 -23.07 -5.72
N VAL A 942 6.65 -21.81 -5.37
CA VAL A 942 7.94 -21.34 -4.82
C VAL A 942 7.72 -20.84 -3.39
N VAL A 943 8.68 -21.06 -2.50
CA VAL A 943 8.61 -20.58 -1.11
C VAL A 943 9.37 -19.26 -0.99
N HIS A 944 8.67 -18.20 -0.60
CA HIS A 944 9.23 -16.87 -0.31
C HIS A 944 9.41 -16.71 1.20
N VAL A 945 10.47 -16.03 1.63
CA VAL A 945 10.89 -15.94 3.04
C VAL A 945 11.13 -14.49 3.46
N TRP A 946 10.53 -14.08 4.59
CA TRP A 946 10.79 -12.82 5.28
C TRP A 946 11.28 -13.10 6.70
N GLN A 947 12.25 -12.31 7.17
CA GLN A 947 12.52 -12.15 8.60
C GLN A 947 11.47 -11.19 9.20
N VAL A 948 10.98 -11.48 10.39
CA VAL A 948 10.19 -10.54 11.21
C VAL A 948 11.06 -10.04 12.36
N GLU A 949 11.18 -8.71 12.53
CA GLU A 949 12.11 -8.03 13.47
C GLU A 949 11.44 -7.21 14.59
#